data_AF-A0A2D7T143-F1
#
_entry.id   AF-A0A2D7T143-F1
#
_cell.length_a   1.000
_cell.length_b   1.000
_cell.length_c   1.000
_cell.angle_alpha   90.00
_cell.angle_beta   90.00
_cell.angle_gamma   90.00
#
_symmetry.space_group_name_H-M   'P 1'
#
loop_
_entity.id
_entity.type
_entity.pdbx_description
1 polymer ?
#
loop_
_entity_poly.entity_id
_entity_poly.type
_entity_poly.pdbx_seq_one_letter_code
_entity_poly.pdbx_strand_id
1 'polypeptide(L)'
;MKEHIFRVITNAVLLIALLMNYGAFSQSEYYVSDSLGSDSNNGDESAPFKSINKGISMLNPGDTLYVMQGVYTNNNFGTVDPSTNTNMNNPHVATVNKSGTEAAYITLRNYPGHTPKIKFDGRGGIIISNNMNYIIIEGFEVEGPSQDIDYPLAIADREYKILCAEDGDSSTNYNNSYFGGKGIWGGYGAHKHIIIRNNIVHDTPGSAIRFNDSDHITVEDNIVYNSNWWTSSASSAIVFAETISEEGDNGTNIKMLIRGNLVYNNWNRIPFYVTQLPDNSGNTNPNYGTASYNNILDGQGIYVTRSDPGYNGTFLFENNICVNNGKNGINFDHSQSATAIYQNNTIFFNGVHEIIQDLSVEEGYPAHRGQKVGGIKANNVKNATVVNNIIMTRDNQFSTLQLNNVSGTRVAVNNLLVNGNYAYPANEENNLINLDPMFTMAPDELLGPIDIATTDFTLLEGSPAIDAGNPSYGPADDYYDNPRPISTTGISSTTFEDSTGGWSSFGATIEISEDAALTGERSLLTKDRTANWHSPRLVLTGMMTVGETYTFNVWVKLAESETGTSQLTIKNTDTNEYINLTEYVQVSDGEWTLVSGDFTYEQENNMFVYVKGPSVVNGVGAEYYIDDFSLVVQGSDPVDFSITGDIIDIGAFEYISPTMSLENIADSSNQSPLLFPNPSSERIFVKYLNGNEYITVYDISGRLVKLFFEKLTDSALQSADISSIEKGMYLLVISNPVNNKRNTIPFIKR
;
A
#
# COMPACT_ATOMS: atom_id res chain seq x y z
N MET A 1 -60.97 -22.70 -12.81
CA MET A 1 -60.50 -23.17 -11.49
C MET A 1 -59.38 -24.21 -11.62
N LYS A 2 -59.53 -25.28 -12.40
CA LYS A 2 -58.47 -26.30 -12.62
C LYS A 2 -57.19 -25.75 -13.28
N GLU A 3 -57.28 -24.85 -14.26
CA GLU A 3 -56.09 -24.22 -14.88
C GLU A 3 -55.33 -23.26 -13.96
N HIS A 4 -56.03 -22.59 -13.05
CA HIS A 4 -55.39 -21.65 -12.12
C HIS A 4 -54.63 -22.40 -11.03
N ILE A 5 -55.18 -23.52 -10.55
CA ILE A 5 -54.51 -24.43 -9.62
C ILE A 5 -53.29 -25.07 -10.29
N PHE A 6 -53.39 -25.45 -11.58
CA PHE A 6 -52.24 -26.02 -12.31
C PHE A 6 -51.10 -25.00 -12.45
N ARG A 7 -51.39 -23.75 -12.83
CA ARG A 7 -50.36 -22.68 -12.92
C ARG A 7 -49.71 -22.32 -11.59
N VAL A 8 -50.47 -22.29 -10.49
CA VAL A 8 -49.92 -22.03 -9.16
C VAL A 8 -49.02 -23.17 -8.70
N ILE A 9 -49.38 -24.43 -8.99
CA ILE A 9 -48.54 -25.60 -8.69
C ILE A 9 -47.28 -25.61 -9.58
N THR A 10 -47.39 -25.31 -10.87
CA THR A 10 -46.21 -25.24 -11.76
C THR A 10 -45.24 -24.12 -11.36
N ASN A 11 -45.75 -22.95 -10.98
CA ASN A 11 -44.92 -21.83 -10.51
C ASN A 11 -44.31 -22.10 -9.13
N ALA A 12 -45.02 -22.78 -8.22
CA ALA A 12 -44.47 -23.19 -6.92
C ALA A 12 -43.41 -24.29 -7.06
N VAL A 13 -43.58 -25.23 -7.99
CA VAL A 13 -42.56 -26.26 -8.31
C VAL A 13 -41.34 -25.63 -8.99
N LEU A 14 -41.52 -24.63 -9.87
CA LEU A 14 -40.40 -23.86 -10.42
C LEU A 14 -39.67 -23.05 -9.34
N LEU A 15 -40.39 -22.41 -8.41
CA LEU A 15 -39.80 -21.63 -7.33
C LEU A 15 -39.06 -22.52 -6.32
N ILE A 16 -39.59 -23.72 -6.03
CA ILE A 16 -38.93 -24.73 -5.18
C ILE A 16 -37.73 -25.36 -5.91
N ALA A 17 -37.78 -25.55 -7.23
CA ALA A 17 -36.63 -26.01 -8.03
C ALA A 17 -35.54 -24.92 -8.21
N LEU A 18 -35.92 -23.63 -8.17
CA LEU A 18 -35.00 -22.50 -8.11
C LEU A 18 -34.40 -22.33 -6.70
N LEU A 19 -35.16 -22.58 -5.63
CA LEU A 19 -34.67 -22.57 -4.25
C LEU A 19 -33.85 -23.81 -3.88
N MET A 20 -34.05 -24.96 -4.55
CA MET A 20 -33.22 -26.17 -4.37
C MET A 20 -31.93 -26.17 -5.20
N ASN A 21 -31.74 -25.22 -6.11
CA ASN A 21 -30.44 -24.99 -6.80
C ASN A 21 -29.55 -23.95 -6.11
N TYR A 22 -30.05 -23.28 -5.06
CA TYR A 22 -29.19 -22.74 -4.02
C TYR A 22 -28.84 -23.86 -3.04
N GLY A 23 -28.19 -24.90 -3.55
CA GLY A 23 -27.31 -25.67 -2.68
C GLY A 23 -26.26 -24.67 -2.21
N ALA A 24 -26.39 -24.19 -0.98
CA ALA A 24 -25.25 -23.66 -0.26
C ALA A 24 -24.21 -24.79 -0.35
N PHE A 25 -23.23 -24.64 -1.24
CA PHE A 25 -22.06 -25.49 -1.22
C PHE A 25 -21.50 -25.27 0.19
N SER A 26 -21.67 -26.28 1.05
CA SER A 26 -21.05 -26.28 2.35
C SER A 26 -19.55 -26.19 2.08
N GLN A 27 -18.97 -25.00 2.32
CA GLN A 27 -17.54 -24.80 2.23
C GLN A 27 -16.90 -25.79 3.20
N SER A 28 -16.16 -26.74 2.65
CA SER A 28 -15.52 -27.78 3.45
C SER A 28 -14.17 -27.26 3.92
N GLU A 29 -13.84 -27.57 5.16
CA GLU A 29 -12.56 -27.24 5.77
C GLU A 29 -11.74 -28.52 5.89
N TYR A 30 -10.50 -28.48 5.41
CA TYR A 30 -9.55 -29.56 5.58
C TYR A 30 -8.33 -29.07 6.33
N TYR A 31 -7.69 -29.97 7.07
CA TYR A 31 -6.57 -29.64 7.94
C TYR A 31 -5.34 -30.47 7.60
N VAL A 32 -4.18 -29.84 7.64
CA VAL A 32 -2.86 -30.47 7.50
C VAL A 32 -2.05 -30.17 8.76
N SER A 33 -1.37 -31.19 9.29
CA SER A 33 -0.53 -31.05 10.47
C SER A 33 0.76 -31.85 10.30
N ASP A 34 1.89 -31.21 10.60
CA ASP A 34 3.17 -31.91 10.66
C ASP A 34 3.22 -32.90 11.84
N SER A 35 2.75 -32.50 13.03
CA SER A 35 2.88 -33.33 14.23
C SER A 35 1.81 -34.42 14.37
N LEU A 36 0.58 -34.16 13.91
CA LEU A 36 -0.57 -35.05 14.08
C LEU A 36 -1.05 -35.71 12.78
N GLY A 37 -0.51 -35.28 11.64
CA GLY A 37 -1.05 -35.64 10.34
C GLY A 37 -0.74 -37.06 9.88
N SER A 38 -1.68 -37.65 9.16
CA SER A 38 -1.47 -38.83 8.32
C SER A 38 -2.27 -38.70 7.03
N ASP A 39 -1.68 -39.00 5.88
CA ASP A 39 -2.40 -38.94 4.59
C ASP A 39 -3.46 -40.05 4.44
N SER A 40 -3.55 -40.96 5.41
CA SER A 40 -4.64 -41.92 5.58
C SER A 40 -5.84 -41.38 6.34
N ASN A 41 -5.71 -40.23 7.00
CA ASN A 41 -6.81 -39.62 7.74
C ASN A 41 -7.87 -39.04 6.78
N ASN A 42 -8.99 -38.54 7.32
CA ASN A 42 -10.05 -37.92 6.53
C ASN A 42 -9.86 -36.40 6.31
N GLY A 43 -8.95 -35.77 7.06
CA GLY A 43 -8.62 -34.35 6.91
C GLY A 43 -9.41 -33.41 7.82
N ASP A 44 -10.14 -33.92 8.81
CA ASP A 44 -10.80 -33.09 9.83
C ASP A 44 -9.76 -32.54 10.83
N GLU A 45 -10.12 -31.53 11.62
CA GLU A 45 -9.20 -30.88 12.56
C GLU A 45 -8.55 -31.85 13.56
N SER A 46 -9.30 -32.85 14.02
CA SER A 46 -8.82 -33.89 14.96
C SER A 46 -8.05 -35.04 14.29
N ALA A 47 -8.17 -35.18 12.97
CA ALA A 47 -7.51 -36.20 12.16
C ALA A 47 -7.00 -35.57 10.85
N PRO A 48 -6.00 -34.66 10.93
CA PRO A 48 -5.53 -33.91 9.78
C PRO A 48 -4.71 -34.77 8.82
N PHE A 49 -4.57 -34.33 7.57
CA PHE A 49 -3.61 -34.89 6.62
C PHE A 49 -2.16 -34.57 7.03
N LYS A 50 -1.19 -35.32 6.51
CA LYS A 50 0.25 -35.08 6.73
C LYS A 50 0.83 -34.12 5.69
N SER A 51 0.46 -34.30 4.42
CA SER A 51 0.99 -33.49 3.32
C SER A 51 0.00 -32.46 2.82
N ILE A 52 0.51 -31.27 2.46
CA ILE A 52 -0.30 -30.20 1.86
C ILE A 52 -0.95 -30.68 0.56
N ASN A 53 -0.20 -31.41 -0.28
CA ASN A 53 -0.72 -31.95 -1.53
C ASN A 53 -1.89 -32.93 -1.32
N LYS A 54 -1.88 -33.71 -0.23
CA LYS A 54 -3.03 -34.55 0.11
C LYS A 54 -4.25 -33.70 0.45
N GLY A 55 -4.09 -32.63 1.23
CA GLY A 55 -5.15 -31.65 1.50
C GLY A 55 -5.71 -31.03 0.21
N ILE A 56 -4.84 -30.53 -0.67
CA ILE A 56 -5.23 -29.95 -1.96
C ILE A 56 -6.06 -30.94 -2.80
N SER A 57 -5.70 -32.24 -2.77
CA SER A 57 -6.42 -33.28 -3.51
C SER A 57 -7.88 -33.43 -3.10
N MET A 58 -8.28 -32.91 -1.93
CA MET A 58 -9.65 -32.96 -1.41
C MET A 58 -10.49 -31.71 -1.72
N LEU A 59 -9.85 -30.58 -2.05
CA LEU A 59 -10.54 -29.29 -2.23
C LEU A 59 -11.45 -29.27 -3.46
N ASN A 60 -12.59 -28.59 -3.33
CA ASN A 60 -13.49 -28.14 -4.38
C ASN A 60 -13.60 -26.60 -4.32
N PRO A 61 -14.18 -25.93 -5.34
CA PRO A 61 -14.42 -24.49 -5.28
C PRO A 61 -15.14 -24.06 -3.99
N GLY A 62 -14.56 -23.09 -3.28
CA GLY A 62 -15.06 -22.57 -2.01
C GLY A 62 -14.46 -23.24 -0.76
N ASP A 63 -13.77 -24.37 -0.91
CA ASP A 63 -13.16 -25.07 0.22
C ASP A 63 -11.89 -24.36 0.70
N THR A 64 -11.60 -24.53 2.00
CA THR A 64 -10.40 -23.99 2.65
C THR A 64 -9.52 -25.12 3.18
N LEU A 65 -8.22 -25.05 2.90
CA LEU A 65 -7.18 -25.89 3.49
C LEU A 65 -6.43 -25.11 4.57
N TYR A 66 -6.61 -25.50 5.82
CA TYR A 66 -5.86 -24.99 6.97
C TYR A 66 -4.59 -25.81 7.19
N VAL A 67 -3.45 -25.13 7.19
CA VAL A 67 -2.14 -25.74 7.49
C VAL A 67 -1.69 -25.33 8.88
N MET A 68 -1.55 -26.30 9.77
CA MET A 68 -1.14 -26.09 11.16
C MET A 68 0.36 -25.87 11.28
N GLN A 69 0.80 -25.33 12.44
CA GLN A 69 2.20 -25.11 12.77
C GLN A 69 3.06 -26.34 12.47
N GLY A 70 4.16 -26.12 11.76
CA GLY A 70 5.06 -27.18 11.33
C GLY A 70 6.01 -26.72 10.23
N VAL A 71 6.96 -27.59 9.88
CA VAL A 71 7.86 -27.39 8.73
C VAL A 71 7.50 -28.43 7.67
N TYR A 72 7.07 -27.97 6.50
CA TYR A 72 6.66 -28.80 5.38
C TYR A 72 7.70 -28.69 4.28
N THR A 73 8.22 -29.84 3.84
CA THR A 73 9.31 -29.92 2.87
C THR A 73 8.92 -30.73 1.65
N ASN A 74 9.62 -30.52 0.54
CA ASN A 74 9.45 -31.32 -0.66
C ASN A 74 9.99 -32.73 -0.47
N ASN A 75 9.56 -33.65 -1.33
CA ASN A 75 10.17 -34.97 -1.41
C ASN A 75 11.67 -34.83 -1.70
N ASN A 76 12.49 -35.65 -1.03
CA ASN A 76 13.96 -35.64 -1.10
C ASN A 76 14.63 -34.35 -0.58
N PHE A 77 13.94 -33.57 0.25
CA PHE A 77 14.55 -32.42 0.90
C PHE A 77 15.82 -32.80 1.70
N GLY A 78 16.85 -31.97 1.60
CA GLY A 78 18.17 -32.15 2.21
C GLY A 78 19.08 -33.13 1.46
N THR A 79 18.71 -33.57 0.25
CA THR A 79 19.50 -34.54 -0.53
C THR A 79 20.22 -33.93 -1.73
N VAL A 80 20.11 -32.62 -1.94
CA VAL A 80 20.84 -31.87 -2.97
C VAL A 80 22.34 -31.92 -2.68
N ASP A 81 23.13 -32.23 -3.70
CA ASP A 81 24.59 -32.11 -3.66
C ASP A 81 25.09 -31.36 -4.90
N PRO A 82 25.37 -30.06 -4.78
CA PRO A 82 25.87 -29.24 -5.90
C PRO A 82 27.25 -29.68 -6.41
N SER A 83 28.06 -30.39 -5.60
CA SER A 83 29.41 -30.82 -6.01
C SER A 83 29.37 -31.96 -7.04
N THR A 84 28.27 -32.73 -7.05
CA THR A 84 28.05 -33.84 -7.98
C THR A 84 26.84 -33.64 -8.90
N ASN A 85 26.15 -32.50 -8.79
CA ASN A 85 24.86 -32.24 -9.45
C ASN A 85 23.79 -33.31 -9.13
N THR A 86 23.78 -33.83 -7.91
CA THR A 86 22.80 -34.84 -7.47
C THR A 86 21.55 -34.17 -6.90
N ASN A 87 20.36 -34.66 -7.30
CA ASN A 87 19.04 -34.21 -6.82
C ASN A 87 18.73 -32.70 -6.97
N MET A 88 19.37 -32.01 -7.91
CA MET A 88 19.22 -30.56 -8.15
C MET A 88 17.80 -30.10 -8.57
N ASN A 89 16.85 -31.03 -8.73
CA ASN A 89 15.52 -30.81 -9.29
C ASN A 89 14.38 -31.38 -8.44
N ASN A 90 14.52 -31.32 -7.11
CA ASN A 90 13.47 -31.75 -6.20
C ASN A 90 12.12 -31.03 -6.47
N PRO A 91 10.98 -31.71 -6.29
CA PRO A 91 9.67 -31.17 -6.64
C PRO A 91 9.26 -29.98 -5.75
N HIS A 92 8.16 -29.31 -6.11
CA HIS A 92 7.56 -28.30 -5.24
C HIS A 92 7.03 -28.92 -3.95
N VAL A 93 6.97 -28.15 -2.86
CA VAL A 93 6.34 -28.61 -1.60
C VAL A 93 4.83 -28.74 -1.79
N ALA A 94 4.18 -27.71 -2.35
CA ALA A 94 2.76 -27.69 -2.64
C ALA A 94 2.48 -27.41 -4.12
N THR A 95 1.53 -28.15 -4.70
CA THR A 95 1.08 -27.99 -6.09
C THR A 95 -0.43 -27.81 -6.12
N VAL A 96 -0.89 -26.57 -6.32
CA VAL A 96 -2.32 -26.27 -6.50
C VAL A 96 -2.67 -26.57 -7.95
N ASN A 97 -3.48 -27.60 -8.16
CA ASN A 97 -3.85 -28.10 -9.50
C ASN A 97 -5.36 -28.11 -9.74
N LYS A 98 -6.07 -27.22 -9.03
CA LYS A 98 -7.52 -27.02 -9.12
C LYS A 98 -7.83 -25.53 -9.11
N SER A 99 -8.95 -25.17 -9.73
CA SER A 99 -9.50 -23.82 -9.70
C SER A 99 -10.65 -23.71 -8.71
N GLY A 100 -10.81 -22.53 -8.12
CA GLY A 100 -12.09 -22.10 -7.58
C GLY A 100 -13.02 -21.59 -8.69
N THR A 101 -13.97 -20.75 -8.28
CA THR A 101 -14.84 -19.97 -9.16
C THR A 101 -14.94 -18.54 -8.63
N GLU A 102 -15.47 -17.61 -9.44
CA GLU A 102 -15.68 -16.21 -9.05
C GLU A 102 -16.43 -16.05 -7.71
N ALA A 103 -17.42 -16.90 -7.45
CA ALA A 103 -18.19 -16.88 -6.20
C ALA A 103 -17.58 -17.75 -5.09
N ALA A 104 -16.56 -18.56 -5.37
CA ALA A 104 -16.07 -19.60 -4.46
C ALA A 104 -14.58 -19.92 -4.73
N TYR A 105 -13.69 -19.08 -4.20
CA TYR A 105 -12.25 -19.29 -4.31
C TYR A 105 -11.83 -20.53 -3.54
N ILE A 106 -10.82 -21.25 -4.04
CA ILE A 106 -10.10 -22.22 -3.21
C ILE A 106 -9.11 -21.43 -2.35
N THR A 107 -9.11 -21.68 -1.04
CA THR A 107 -8.20 -21.00 -0.11
C THR A 107 -7.22 -21.98 0.51
N LEU A 108 -5.93 -21.70 0.40
CA LEU A 108 -4.89 -22.34 1.20
C LEU A 108 -4.41 -21.31 2.21
N ARG A 109 -4.51 -21.64 3.51
CA ARG A 109 -4.13 -20.71 4.56
C ARG A 109 -3.50 -21.37 5.78
N ASN A 110 -2.78 -20.58 6.57
CA ASN A 110 -2.41 -20.98 7.91
C ASN A 110 -3.64 -21.23 8.79
N TYR A 111 -3.54 -22.21 9.68
CA TYR A 111 -4.47 -22.34 10.80
C TYR A 111 -4.35 -21.09 11.70
N PRO A 112 -5.46 -20.50 12.19
CA PRO A 112 -5.41 -19.26 12.95
C PRO A 112 -4.41 -19.29 14.12
N GLY A 113 -3.55 -18.27 14.18
CA GLY A 113 -2.49 -18.16 15.21
C GLY A 113 -1.24 -19.01 14.95
N HIS A 114 -1.18 -19.78 13.87
CA HIS A 114 0.00 -20.55 13.48
C HIS A 114 0.77 -19.87 12.33
N THR A 115 2.07 -20.13 12.24
CA THR A 115 2.97 -19.70 11.16
C THR A 115 3.63 -20.93 10.54
N PRO A 116 2.91 -21.71 9.71
CA PRO A 116 3.47 -22.88 9.03
C PRO A 116 4.59 -22.47 8.05
N LYS A 117 5.71 -23.18 8.12
CA LYS A 117 6.87 -22.96 7.26
C LYS A 117 6.90 -23.97 6.12
N ILE A 118 6.97 -23.49 4.89
CA ILE A 118 7.20 -24.26 3.67
C ILE A 118 8.66 -24.07 3.28
N LYS A 119 9.47 -25.12 3.39
CA LYS A 119 10.91 -25.06 3.10
C LYS A 119 11.27 -25.96 1.94
N PHE A 120 11.94 -25.41 0.92
CA PHE A 120 12.25 -26.15 -0.31
C PHE A 120 13.74 -26.14 -0.69
N ASP A 121 14.18 -27.15 -1.44
CA ASP A 121 15.55 -27.27 -1.99
C ASP A 121 15.52 -27.76 -3.47
N GLY A 122 14.76 -27.07 -4.30
CA GLY A 122 14.54 -27.47 -5.69
C GLY A 122 13.62 -26.51 -6.42
N ARG A 123 12.56 -27.03 -7.06
CA ARG A 123 11.71 -26.26 -7.98
C ARG A 123 10.97 -25.08 -7.33
N GLY A 124 10.60 -25.19 -6.06
CA GLY A 124 9.99 -24.08 -5.34
C GLY A 124 9.12 -24.49 -4.14
N GLY A 125 8.57 -23.49 -3.45
CA GLY A 125 7.66 -23.68 -2.32
C GLY A 125 6.26 -24.12 -2.80
N ILE A 126 5.51 -23.17 -3.35
CA ILE A 126 4.14 -23.38 -3.81
C ILE A 126 4.05 -23.04 -5.31
N ILE A 127 3.58 -24.00 -6.12
CA ILE A 127 3.21 -23.74 -7.51
C ILE A 127 1.69 -23.78 -7.68
N ILE A 128 1.16 -22.81 -8.42
CA ILE A 128 -0.17 -22.89 -9.02
C ILE A 128 0.02 -23.43 -10.43
N SER A 129 -0.56 -24.60 -10.71
CA SER A 129 -0.42 -25.27 -11.99
C SER A 129 -1.07 -24.45 -13.10
N ASN A 130 -0.52 -24.50 -14.31
CA ASN A 130 -0.99 -23.69 -15.45
C ASN A 130 -2.51 -23.67 -15.60
N ASN A 131 -3.05 -22.46 -15.80
CA ASN A 131 -4.47 -22.19 -16.06
C ASN A 131 -5.43 -22.46 -14.88
N MET A 132 -4.92 -22.58 -13.65
CA MET A 132 -5.75 -22.61 -12.45
C MET A 132 -6.07 -21.19 -11.97
N ASN A 133 -7.33 -20.94 -11.57
CA ASN A 133 -7.89 -19.61 -11.32
C ASN A 133 -8.67 -19.57 -9.99
N TYR A 134 -8.96 -18.37 -9.48
CA TYR A 134 -9.75 -18.15 -8.26
C TYR A 134 -9.16 -18.87 -7.03
N ILE A 135 -7.93 -18.50 -6.70
CA ILE A 135 -7.15 -19.12 -5.62
C ILE A 135 -6.63 -18.04 -4.67
N ILE A 136 -6.70 -18.32 -3.38
CA ILE A 136 -6.08 -17.52 -2.31
C ILE A 136 -4.96 -18.35 -1.67
N ILE A 137 -3.78 -17.77 -1.52
CA ILE A 137 -2.66 -18.32 -0.74
C ILE A 137 -2.30 -17.29 0.33
N GLU A 138 -2.47 -17.65 1.60
CA GLU A 138 -2.25 -16.72 2.70
C GLU A 138 -1.60 -17.29 3.97
N GLY A 139 -0.80 -16.47 4.66
CA GLY A 139 -0.30 -16.75 6.00
C GLY A 139 0.87 -17.73 6.10
N PHE A 140 1.56 -18.02 4.99
CA PHE A 140 2.70 -18.95 4.99
C PHE A 140 4.04 -18.22 5.14
N GLU A 141 4.98 -18.85 5.85
CA GLU A 141 6.41 -18.58 5.67
C GLU A 141 6.94 -19.54 4.61
N VAL A 142 7.62 -19.03 3.58
CA VAL A 142 8.19 -19.80 2.47
C VAL A 142 9.67 -19.50 2.37
N GLU A 143 10.51 -20.51 2.60
CA GLU A 143 11.96 -20.39 2.70
C GLU A 143 12.65 -21.25 1.61
N GLY A 144 13.53 -20.62 0.82
CA GLY A 144 14.39 -21.31 -0.14
C GLY A 144 15.83 -21.53 0.36
N PRO A 145 16.70 -22.13 -0.48
CA PRO A 145 18.07 -22.48 -0.09
C PRO A 145 19.11 -21.37 -0.35
N SER A 146 18.74 -20.10 -0.56
CA SER A 146 19.71 -19.04 -0.92
C SER A 146 20.84 -18.87 0.09
N GLN A 147 20.59 -19.10 1.38
CA GLN A 147 21.62 -19.00 2.43
C GLN A 147 22.64 -20.14 2.38
N ASP A 148 22.31 -21.26 1.73
CA ASP A 148 23.19 -22.42 1.55
C ASP A 148 23.99 -22.34 0.24
N ILE A 149 23.83 -21.26 -0.53
CA ILE A 149 24.54 -21.03 -1.79
C ILE A 149 25.53 -19.88 -1.60
N ASP A 150 26.74 -20.06 -2.11
CA ASP A 150 27.77 -19.03 -2.16
C ASP A 150 28.16 -18.69 -3.61
N TYR A 151 29.04 -17.71 -3.76
CA TYR A 151 29.50 -17.25 -5.07
C TYR A 151 30.16 -18.38 -5.90
N PRO A 152 31.14 -19.15 -5.36
CA PRO A 152 31.73 -20.29 -6.08
C PRO A 152 30.71 -21.30 -6.61
N LEU A 153 29.74 -21.70 -5.78
CA LEU A 153 28.70 -22.64 -6.20
C LEU A 153 27.83 -22.07 -7.32
N ALA A 154 27.40 -20.83 -7.18
CA ALA A 154 26.54 -20.16 -8.16
C ALA A 154 27.24 -19.95 -9.52
N ILE A 155 28.53 -19.63 -9.51
CA ILE A 155 29.33 -19.50 -10.74
C ILE A 155 29.56 -20.86 -11.39
N ALA A 156 29.88 -21.91 -10.62
CA ALA A 156 30.05 -23.25 -11.16
C ALA A 156 28.77 -23.77 -11.85
N ASP A 157 27.60 -23.51 -11.26
CA ASP A 157 26.32 -23.84 -11.88
C ASP A 157 26.05 -23.01 -13.15
N ARG A 158 26.38 -21.72 -13.14
CA ARG A 158 26.30 -20.88 -14.36
C ARG A 158 27.18 -21.43 -15.48
N GLU A 159 28.41 -21.82 -15.18
CA GLU A 159 29.33 -22.42 -16.16
C GLU A 159 28.79 -23.75 -16.68
N TYR A 160 28.23 -24.60 -15.81
CA TYR A 160 27.56 -25.83 -16.22
C TYR A 160 26.36 -25.55 -17.14
N LYS A 161 25.55 -24.55 -16.82
CA LYS A 161 24.43 -24.10 -17.66
C LYS A 161 24.89 -23.67 -19.06
N ILE A 162 26.01 -22.96 -19.16
CA ILE A 162 26.62 -22.57 -20.45
C ILE A 162 27.06 -23.81 -21.22
N LEU A 163 27.78 -24.72 -20.57
CA LEU A 163 28.25 -25.95 -21.19
C LEU A 163 27.09 -26.79 -21.74
N CYS A 164 26.01 -26.93 -20.98
CA CYS A 164 24.81 -27.63 -21.43
C CYS A 164 24.11 -26.95 -22.61
N ALA A 165 24.13 -25.62 -22.69
CA ALA A 165 23.44 -24.88 -23.74
C ALA A 165 24.24 -24.79 -25.05
N GLU A 166 25.57 -24.89 -24.97
CA GLU A 166 26.49 -24.71 -26.12
C GLU A 166 27.12 -26.02 -26.63
N ASP A 167 26.71 -27.18 -26.11
CA ASP A 167 27.27 -28.48 -26.50
C ASP A 167 26.85 -28.99 -27.90
N GLY A 168 25.82 -28.37 -28.49
CA GLY A 168 25.28 -28.74 -29.79
C GLY A 168 24.43 -30.01 -29.79
N ASP A 169 24.13 -30.59 -28.62
CA ASP A 169 23.28 -31.77 -28.45
C ASP A 169 21.91 -31.36 -27.91
N SER A 170 20.89 -31.43 -28.77
CA SER A 170 19.49 -31.13 -28.40
C SER A 170 18.90 -32.00 -27.28
N SER A 171 19.57 -33.10 -26.89
CA SER A 171 19.16 -33.96 -25.79
C SER A 171 19.67 -33.51 -24.42
N THR A 172 20.73 -32.68 -24.38
CA THR A 172 21.24 -32.08 -23.15
C THR A 172 20.31 -30.97 -22.69
N ASN A 173 19.88 -31.04 -21.43
CA ASN A 173 19.00 -30.03 -20.84
C ASN A 173 19.50 -29.66 -19.46
N TYR A 174 19.75 -28.38 -19.24
CA TYR A 174 20.00 -27.85 -17.90
C TYR A 174 18.72 -27.96 -17.05
N ASN A 175 18.81 -28.61 -15.89
CA ASN A 175 17.65 -28.90 -15.04
C ASN A 175 17.88 -28.58 -13.54
N ASN A 176 18.94 -27.85 -13.20
CA ASN A 176 19.28 -27.50 -11.83
C ASN A 176 18.36 -26.41 -11.27
N SER A 177 17.16 -26.81 -10.83
CA SER A 177 16.20 -25.88 -10.22
C SER A 177 16.65 -25.33 -8.86
N TYR A 178 17.58 -25.98 -8.16
CA TYR A 178 18.12 -25.51 -6.88
C TYR A 178 18.64 -24.06 -6.94
N PHE A 179 19.21 -23.62 -8.07
CA PHE A 179 19.70 -22.25 -8.27
C PHE A 179 18.67 -21.29 -8.89
N GLY A 180 17.42 -21.71 -9.08
CA GLY A 180 16.38 -20.92 -9.74
C GLY A 180 14.96 -21.14 -9.19
N GLY A 181 14.85 -21.88 -8.09
CA GLY A 181 13.61 -22.23 -7.42
C GLY A 181 12.90 -20.99 -6.88
N LYS A 182 11.57 -21.00 -6.94
CA LYS A 182 10.73 -19.84 -6.61
C LYS A 182 9.89 -20.08 -5.37
N GLY A 183 9.52 -19.01 -4.67
CA GLY A 183 8.68 -19.12 -3.47
C GLY A 183 7.26 -19.54 -3.81
N ILE A 184 6.44 -18.58 -4.24
CA ILE A 184 5.03 -18.77 -4.62
C ILE A 184 4.86 -18.30 -6.06
N TRP A 185 4.46 -19.18 -6.98
CA TRP A 185 4.40 -18.81 -8.40
C TRP A 185 3.37 -19.57 -9.23
N GLY A 186 2.91 -18.95 -10.33
CA GLY A 186 1.98 -19.54 -11.30
C GLY A 186 2.63 -20.39 -12.39
N GLY A 187 3.93 -20.66 -12.34
CA GLY A 187 4.57 -21.25 -13.52
C GLY A 187 4.55 -20.29 -14.71
N TYR A 188 4.20 -20.81 -15.89
CA TYR A 188 4.13 -20.07 -17.17
C TYR A 188 2.78 -20.30 -17.86
N GLY A 189 1.72 -20.52 -17.07
CA GLY A 189 0.36 -20.67 -17.57
C GLY A 189 -0.43 -19.39 -17.40
N ALA A 190 -1.58 -19.29 -18.08
CA ALA A 190 -2.41 -18.10 -17.98
C ALA A 190 -3.34 -18.18 -16.77
N HIS A 191 -3.04 -17.45 -15.70
CA HIS A 191 -3.86 -17.40 -14.49
C HIS A 191 -4.74 -16.17 -14.44
N LYS A 192 -5.85 -16.30 -13.71
CA LYS A 192 -6.78 -15.23 -13.43
C LYS A 192 -7.25 -15.30 -11.99
N HIS A 193 -7.45 -14.13 -11.39
CA HIS A 193 -8.08 -14.00 -10.08
C HIS A 193 -7.31 -14.78 -9.00
N ILE A 194 -6.03 -14.48 -8.86
CA ILE A 194 -5.17 -15.08 -7.83
C ILE A 194 -4.84 -14.02 -6.77
N ILE A 195 -4.95 -14.39 -5.50
CA ILE A 195 -4.62 -13.53 -4.36
C ILE A 195 -3.50 -14.19 -3.56
N ILE A 196 -2.36 -13.51 -3.47
CA ILE A 196 -1.23 -13.90 -2.63
C ILE A 196 -1.09 -12.87 -1.52
N ARG A 197 -1.36 -13.25 -0.27
CA ARG A 197 -1.38 -12.27 0.82
C ARG A 197 -0.87 -12.73 2.17
N ASN A 198 -0.39 -11.81 3.00
CA ASN A 198 0.04 -12.11 4.38
C ASN A 198 1.09 -13.23 4.45
N ASN A 199 1.92 -13.40 3.42
CA ASN A 199 2.98 -14.40 3.40
C ASN A 199 4.33 -13.75 3.69
N ILE A 200 5.25 -14.53 4.26
CA ILE A 200 6.67 -14.21 4.37
C ILE A 200 7.38 -15.10 3.35
N VAL A 201 8.00 -14.53 2.33
CA VAL A 201 8.69 -15.31 1.28
C VAL A 201 10.13 -14.85 1.18
N HIS A 202 11.06 -15.74 1.51
CA HIS A 202 12.45 -15.34 1.65
C HIS A 202 13.46 -16.41 1.28
N ASP A 203 14.70 -15.96 1.11
CA ASP A 203 15.86 -16.81 0.81
C ASP A 203 15.64 -17.68 -0.44
N THR A 204 14.86 -17.19 -1.41
CA THR A 204 14.57 -17.92 -2.64
C THR A 204 15.66 -17.66 -3.68
N PRO A 205 16.26 -18.68 -4.32
CA PRO A 205 17.27 -18.47 -5.36
C PRO A 205 16.73 -17.76 -6.60
N GLY A 206 15.47 -18.01 -6.96
CA GLY A 206 14.73 -17.26 -7.98
C GLY A 206 13.81 -16.19 -7.37
N SER A 207 12.77 -15.81 -8.12
CA SER A 207 11.72 -14.90 -7.63
C SER A 207 11.03 -15.47 -6.39
N ALA A 208 10.76 -14.61 -5.42
CA ALA A 208 9.91 -14.94 -4.29
C ALA A 208 8.48 -15.15 -4.75
N ILE A 209 7.91 -14.17 -5.46
CA ILE A 209 6.55 -14.22 -5.99
C ILE A 209 6.59 -13.97 -7.49
N ARG A 210 5.98 -14.83 -8.30
CA ARG A 210 5.99 -14.66 -9.76
C ARG A 210 4.76 -15.18 -10.49
N PHE A 211 4.25 -14.35 -11.40
CA PHE A 211 3.22 -14.74 -12.36
C PHE A 211 3.63 -14.35 -13.78
N ASN A 212 3.40 -15.29 -14.69
CA ASN A 212 3.60 -15.13 -16.12
C ASN A 212 2.24 -15.24 -16.81
N ASP A 213 2.03 -14.56 -17.95
CA ASP A 213 0.82 -14.73 -18.79
C ASP A 213 -0.51 -14.56 -18.04
N SER A 214 -0.51 -13.81 -16.93
CA SER A 214 -1.62 -13.81 -15.97
C SER A 214 -2.29 -12.45 -15.88
N ASP A 215 -3.55 -12.44 -15.47
CA ASP A 215 -4.43 -11.28 -15.34
C ASP A 215 -5.13 -11.31 -13.97
N HIS A 216 -5.68 -10.20 -13.49
CA HIS A 216 -6.41 -10.18 -12.20
C HIS A 216 -5.62 -10.75 -11.02
N ILE A 217 -4.34 -10.41 -10.89
CA ILE A 217 -3.49 -10.89 -9.80
C ILE A 217 -3.33 -9.82 -8.73
N THR A 218 -3.58 -10.22 -7.48
CA THR A 218 -3.37 -9.41 -6.28
C THR A 218 -2.22 -9.99 -5.45
N VAL A 219 -1.24 -9.15 -5.14
CA VAL A 219 -0.14 -9.44 -4.22
C VAL A 219 -0.16 -8.38 -3.14
N GLU A 220 -0.64 -8.74 -1.95
CA GLU A 220 -0.90 -7.78 -0.87
C GLU A 220 -0.30 -8.20 0.47
N ASP A 221 0.21 -7.26 1.25
CA ASP A 221 0.62 -7.48 2.65
C ASP A 221 1.64 -8.62 2.84
N ASN A 222 2.50 -8.85 1.85
CA ASN A 222 3.56 -9.85 1.94
C ASN A 222 4.88 -9.22 2.39
N ILE A 223 5.69 -9.99 3.10
CA ILE A 223 7.08 -9.66 3.44
C ILE A 223 7.98 -10.49 2.51
N VAL A 224 8.79 -9.84 1.69
CA VAL A 224 9.62 -10.48 0.67
C VAL A 224 11.08 -10.05 0.80
N TYR A 225 11.98 -10.98 1.10
CA TYR A 225 13.38 -10.62 1.33
C TYR A 225 14.43 -11.68 1.02
N ASN A 226 15.68 -11.23 0.86
CA ASN A 226 16.85 -12.08 0.58
C ASN A 226 16.67 -13.03 -0.62
N SER A 227 15.80 -12.68 -1.57
CA SER A 227 15.59 -13.47 -2.77
C SER A 227 16.56 -13.10 -3.89
N ASN A 228 16.68 -13.97 -4.89
CA ASN A 228 17.40 -13.83 -6.15
C ASN A 228 18.93 -13.69 -6.10
N TRP A 229 19.58 -13.90 -4.95
CA TRP A 229 21.02 -13.66 -4.77
C TRP A 229 21.92 -14.42 -5.74
N TRP A 230 21.59 -15.68 -6.00
CA TRP A 230 22.54 -16.64 -6.58
C TRP A 230 22.08 -17.29 -7.87
N THR A 231 21.22 -16.62 -8.64
CA THR A 231 20.71 -17.15 -9.91
C THR A 231 21.33 -16.47 -11.13
N SER A 232 21.66 -17.27 -12.15
CA SER A 232 22.10 -16.75 -13.46
C SER A 232 20.93 -16.34 -14.36
N SER A 233 19.67 -16.42 -13.88
CA SER A 233 18.47 -16.25 -14.71
C SER A 233 17.90 -14.83 -14.72
N ALA A 234 18.61 -13.85 -14.15
CA ALA A 234 18.16 -12.45 -14.02
C ALA A 234 16.77 -12.32 -13.39
N SER A 235 16.69 -12.64 -12.10
CA SER A 235 15.41 -12.65 -11.38
C SER A 235 15.19 -11.36 -10.59
N SER A 236 13.95 -11.11 -10.18
CA SER A 236 13.55 -10.04 -9.24
C SER A 236 12.61 -10.60 -8.18
N ALA A 237 12.30 -9.84 -7.14
CA ALA A 237 11.62 -10.38 -5.96
C ALA A 237 10.15 -10.72 -6.24
N ILE A 238 9.35 -9.71 -6.59
CA ILE A 238 7.96 -9.85 -7.04
C ILE A 238 7.91 -9.54 -8.54
N VAL A 239 7.45 -10.51 -9.35
CA VAL A 239 7.51 -10.43 -10.81
C VAL A 239 6.17 -10.69 -11.46
N PHE A 240 5.77 -9.78 -12.35
CA PHE A 240 4.76 -10.02 -13.38
C PHE A 240 5.42 -9.92 -14.74
N ALA A 241 5.38 -11.01 -15.50
CA ALA A 241 5.96 -11.06 -16.83
C ALA A 241 4.92 -11.48 -17.86
N GLU A 242 4.98 -10.92 -19.06
CA GLU A 242 4.20 -11.44 -20.20
C GLU A 242 2.68 -11.43 -19.96
N THR A 243 2.19 -10.54 -19.08
CA THR A 243 0.77 -10.33 -18.76
C THR A 243 -0.08 -10.28 -20.03
N ILE A 244 -1.13 -11.09 -20.08
CA ILE A 244 -2.12 -11.13 -21.15
C ILE A 244 -3.52 -10.89 -20.58
N SER A 245 -4.48 -10.53 -21.44
CA SER A 245 -5.87 -10.31 -21.05
C SER A 245 -6.75 -11.49 -21.41
N GLU A 246 -7.85 -11.67 -20.68
CA GLU A 246 -8.93 -12.54 -21.13
C GLU A 246 -9.67 -11.98 -22.35
N GLU A 247 -10.15 -12.88 -23.22
CA GLU A 247 -11.02 -12.52 -24.33
C GLU A 247 -12.25 -11.75 -23.84
N GLY A 248 -12.44 -10.53 -24.33
CA GLY A 248 -13.55 -9.66 -23.93
C GLY A 248 -13.31 -8.84 -22.66
N ASP A 249 -12.19 -9.05 -21.95
CA ASP A 249 -11.82 -8.32 -20.73
C ASP A 249 -10.46 -7.62 -20.88
N ASN A 250 -10.31 -6.81 -21.93
CA ASN A 250 -9.09 -6.01 -22.17
C ASN A 250 -9.35 -4.52 -21.98
N GLY A 251 -10.08 -4.18 -20.91
CA GLY A 251 -10.34 -2.81 -20.48
C GLY A 251 -9.16 -2.18 -19.74
N THR A 252 -9.30 -0.90 -19.38
CA THR A 252 -8.28 -0.10 -18.68
C THR A 252 -8.45 -0.06 -17.16
N ASN A 253 -9.38 -0.84 -16.61
CA ASN A 253 -9.60 -0.93 -15.17
C ASN A 253 -8.33 -1.37 -14.44
N ILE A 254 -8.26 -1.16 -13.12
CA ILE A 254 -7.21 -1.78 -12.30
C ILE A 254 -7.44 -3.29 -12.32
N LYS A 255 -6.45 -4.03 -12.83
CA LYS A 255 -6.49 -5.49 -12.93
C LYS A 255 -5.38 -6.14 -12.12
N MET A 256 -4.26 -5.45 -11.95
CA MET A 256 -3.09 -5.99 -11.26
C MET A 256 -2.84 -5.13 -10.02
N LEU A 257 -2.94 -5.73 -8.84
CA LEU A 257 -2.85 -5.02 -7.57
C LEU A 257 -1.62 -5.48 -6.80
N ILE A 258 -0.73 -4.54 -6.49
CA ILE A 258 0.47 -4.78 -5.69
C ILE A 258 0.42 -3.77 -4.54
N ARG A 259 0.03 -4.22 -3.35
CA ARG A 259 -0.23 -3.29 -2.24
C ARG A 259 0.34 -3.72 -0.90
N GLY A 260 0.76 -2.78 -0.06
CA GLY A 260 1.13 -3.08 1.32
C GLY A 260 2.30 -4.06 1.49
N ASN A 261 3.09 -4.33 0.44
CA ASN A 261 4.19 -5.30 0.55
C ASN A 261 5.45 -4.64 1.10
N LEU A 262 6.16 -5.34 1.97
CA LEU A 262 7.50 -5.00 2.42
C LEU A 262 8.52 -5.84 1.64
N VAL A 263 9.29 -5.20 0.77
CA VAL A 263 10.19 -5.87 -0.19
C VAL A 263 11.62 -5.38 0.01
N TYR A 264 12.49 -6.21 0.58
CA TYR A 264 13.84 -5.75 0.95
C TYR A 264 14.98 -6.74 0.76
N ASN A 265 16.22 -6.23 0.63
CA ASN A 265 17.43 -7.06 0.47
C ASN A 265 17.38 -8.08 -0.70
N ASN A 266 16.61 -7.82 -1.75
CA ASN A 266 16.52 -8.71 -2.90
C ASN A 266 17.51 -8.29 -3.99
N TRP A 267 18.56 -9.07 -4.21
CA TRP A 267 19.71 -8.74 -5.08
C TRP A 267 20.04 -9.89 -6.01
N ASN A 268 20.76 -9.64 -7.11
CA ASN A 268 21.51 -10.68 -7.81
C ASN A 268 22.98 -10.41 -7.54
N ARG A 269 23.80 -11.47 -7.42
CA ARG A 269 25.24 -11.36 -7.14
C ARG A 269 26.13 -11.91 -8.25
N ILE A 270 25.54 -12.59 -9.24
CA ILE A 270 26.27 -13.22 -10.34
C ILE A 270 25.76 -12.77 -11.72
N PRO A 271 26.55 -12.93 -12.79
CA PRO A 271 26.15 -12.51 -14.12
C PRO A 271 24.99 -13.31 -14.71
N PHE A 272 24.16 -12.61 -15.47
CA PHE A 272 23.07 -13.21 -16.24
C PHE A 272 23.58 -14.13 -17.36
N TYR A 273 22.86 -15.22 -17.61
CA TYR A 273 22.99 -16.08 -18.79
C TYR A 273 21.61 -16.57 -19.26
N VAL A 274 21.36 -16.42 -20.56
CA VAL A 274 20.11 -16.80 -21.21
C VAL A 274 20.35 -17.93 -22.20
N THR A 275 19.53 -18.98 -22.13
CA THR A 275 19.56 -20.09 -23.08
C THR A 275 18.62 -19.85 -24.26
N GLN A 276 17.54 -19.11 -24.03
CA GLN A 276 16.56 -18.73 -25.03
C GLN A 276 16.05 -17.32 -24.72
N LEU A 277 16.07 -16.44 -25.72
CA LEU A 277 15.46 -15.12 -25.57
C LEU A 277 13.97 -15.29 -25.26
N PRO A 278 13.47 -14.63 -24.21
CA PRO A 278 12.09 -14.81 -23.83
C PRO A 278 11.19 -13.97 -24.75
N ASP A 279 9.89 -14.29 -24.73
CA ASP A 279 8.93 -13.62 -25.61
C ASP A 279 8.83 -12.13 -25.25
N ASN A 280 8.50 -11.33 -26.26
CA ASN A 280 8.39 -9.87 -26.16
C ASN A 280 9.63 -9.17 -25.56
N SER A 281 10.82 -9.81 -25.57
CA SER A 281 12.02 -9.26 -24.93
C SER A 281 12.45 -7.89 -25.44
N GLY A 282 12.10 -7.54 -26.68
CA GLY A 282 12.42 -6.24 -27.30
C GLY A 282 13.93 -5.94 -27.39
N ASN A 283 14.79 -6.92 -27.09
CA ASN A 283 16.21 -6.69 -26.90
C ASN A 283 16.98 -6.78 -28.20
N THR A 284 17.81 -5.78 -28.47
CA THR A 284 18.66 -5.68 -29.66
C THR A 284 20.15 -5.78 -29.36
N ASN A 285 20.54 -5.92 -28.08
CA ASN A 285 21.94 -6.04 -27.68
C ASN A 285 22.47 -7.45 -28.00
N PRO A 286 23.45 -7.60 -28.91
CA PRO A 286 23.98 -8.91 -29.30
C PRO A 286 24.74 -9.61 -28.17
N ASN A 287 25.15 -8.89 -27.13
CA ASN A 287 25.82 -9.46 -25.96
C ASN A 287 24.84 -9.87 -24.85
N TYR A 288 23.53 -9.67 -25.00
CA TYR A 288 22.58 -9.92 -23.93
C TYR A 288 22.57 -11.38 -23.49
N GLY A 289 22.98 -11.62 -22.23
CA GLY A 289 22.94 -12.93 -21.61
C GLY A 289 23.83 -13.99 -22.27
N THR A 290 24.86 -13.59 -23.04
CA THR A 290 25.84 -14.51 -23.62
C THR A 290 26.76 -15.11 -22.55
N ALA A 291 27.52 -16.15 -22.90
CA ALA A 291 28.51 -16.74 -21.97
C ALA A 291 29.51 -15.72 -21.42
N SER A 292 29.91 -14.75 -22.25
CA SER A 292 30.82 -13.64 -21.91
C SER A 292 30.14 -12.45 -21.22
N TYR A 293 28.82 -12.48 -21.03
CA TYR A 293 28.11 -11.42 -20.32
C TYR A 293 28.53 -11.38 -18.86
N ASN A 294 29.01 -10.23 -18.39
CA ASN A 294 29.66 -10.10 -17.08
C ASN A 294 28.93 -9.16 -16.12
N ASN A 295 27.72 -8.72 -16.47
CA ASN A 295 26.97 -7.75 -15.70
C ASN A 295 25.80 -8.43 -14.98
N ILE A 296 25.45 -7.90 -13.82
CA ILE A 296 24.15 -8.17 -13.21
C ILE A 296 23.08 -7.44 -14.03
N LEU A 297 22.07 -8.19 -14.49
CA LEU A 297 21.02 -7.64 -15.34
C LEU A 297 19.86 -7.06 -14.53
N ASP A 298 19.29 -7.87 -13.63
CA ASP A 298 18.08 -7.58 -12.86
C ASP A 298 18.32 -7.75 -11.35
N GLY A 299 17.33 -7.40 -10.55
CA GLY A 299 17.36 -7.41 -9.08
C GLY A 299 16.45 -6.34 -8.47
N GLN A 300 15.33 -6.08 -9.13
CA GLN A 300 14.35 -5.11 -8.70
C GLN A 300 13.54 -5.69 -7.52
N GLY A 301 12.99 -4.82 -6.68
CA GLY A 301 12.02 -5.23 -5.66
C GLY A 301 10.76 -5.76 -6.33
N ILE A 302 10.03 -4.86 -6.99
CA ILE A 302 8.84 -5.18 -7.79
C ILE A 302 9.16 -4.94 -9.27
N TYR A 303 8.90 -5.94 -10.11
CA TYR A 303 9.19 -5.88 -11.54
C TYR A 303 8.01 -6.35 -12.38
N VAL A 304 7.47 -5.44 -13.19
CA VAL A 304 6.53 -5.76 -14.26
C VAL A 304 7.22 -5.62 -15.60
N THR A 305 7.13 -6.64 -16.45
CA THR A 305 7.91 -6.66 -17.70
C THR A 305 7.21 -7.40 -18.83
N ARG A 306 7.43 -6.93 -20.06
CA ARG A 306 7.14 -7.70 -21.29
C ARG A 306 5.68 -8.13 -21.44
N SER A 307 4.73 -7.40 -20.86
CA SER A 307 3.30 -7.67 -21.07
C SER A 307 2.97 -7.62 -22.55
N ASP A 308 1.95 -8.37 -22.96
CA ASP A 308 1.57 -8.42 -24.37
C ASP A 308 1.32 -6.99 -24.91
N PRO A 309 1.78 -6.66 -26.13
CA PRO A 309 1.68 -5.30 -26.66
C PRO A 309 0.25 -4.73 -26.68
N GLY A 310 -0.76 -5.62 -26.73
CA GLY A 310 -2.18 -5.27 -26.71
C GLY A 310 -2.83 -5.24 -25.32
N TYR A 311 -2.12 -5.56 -24.24
CA TYR A 311 -2.69 -5.58 -22.88
C TYR A 311 -2.93 -4.15 -22.37
N ASN A 312 -4.19 -3.81 -22.10
CA ASN A 312 -4.62 -2.46 -21.72
C ASN A 312 -4.78 -2.25 -20.21
N GLY A 313 -4.73 -3.34 -19.42
CA GLY A 313 -5.03 -3.32 -18.00
C GLY A 313 -4.12 -2.38 -17.21
N THR A 314 -4.65 -1.86 -16.10
CA THR A 314 -3.91 -0.97 -15.19
C THR A 314 -3.28 -1.79 -14.05
N PHE A 315 -2.00 -1.51 -13.80
CA PHE A 315 -1.25 -1.97 -12.64
C PHE A 315 -1.26 -0.89 -11.56
N LEU A 316 -1.69 -1.25 -10.35
CA LEU A 316 -1.71 -0.37 -9.19
C LEU A 316 -0.62 -0.82 -8.20
N PHE A 317 0.31 0.07 -7.90
CA PHE A 317 1.33 -0.08 -6.87
C PHE A 317 1.02 0.91 -5.74
N GLU A 318 0.56 0.43 -4.59
CA GLU A 318 0.18 1.30 -3.48
C GLU A 318 0.67 0.84 -2.11
N ASN A 319 1.01 1.76 -1.20
CA ASN A 319 1.47 1.44 0.16
C ASN A 319 2.65 0.45 0.22
N ASN A 320 3.41 0.23 -0.86
CA ASN A 320 4.53 -0.71 -0.80
C ASN A 320 5.75 -0.02 -0.18
N ILE A 321 6.52 -0.81 0.57
CA ILE A 321 7.79 -0.40 1.15
C ILE A 321 8.89 -1.20 0.47
N CYS A 322 9.61 -0.57 -0.46
CA CYS A 322 10.73 -1.20 -1.16
C CYS A 322 12.04 -0.68 -0.59
N VAL A 323 12.87 -1.56 -0.02
CA VAL A 323 14.07 -1.15 0.72
C VAL A 323 15.29 -1.91 0.28
N ASN A 324 16.36 -1.20 -0.07
CA ASN A 324 17.65 -1.83 -0.29
C ASN A 324 17.63 -3.02 -1.27
N ASN A 325 16.82 -2.96 -2.33
CA ASN A 325 16.86 -3.96 -3.40
C ASN A 325 17.98 -3.65 -4.40
N GLY A 326 18.30 -4.62 -5.24
CA GLY A 326 19.47 -4.61 -6.11
C GLY A 326 19.48 -3.48 -7.14
N LYS A 327 18.33 -3.25 -7.76
CA LYS A 327 18.05 -2.14 -8.70
C LYS A 327 16.89 -1.30 -8.16
N ASN A 328 16.02 -0.82 -9.02
CA ASN A 328 14.80 -0.08 -8.66
C ASN A 328 13.97 -0.78 -7.58
N GLY A 329 13.35 0.02 -6.71
CA GLY A 329 12.29 -0.48 -5.84
C GLY A 329 11.10 -0.98 -6.66
N ILE A 330 10.66 -0.20 -7.65
CA ILE A 330 9.58 -0.58 -8.58
C ILE A 330 10.02 -0.27 -10.02
N ASN A 331 9.91 -1.27 -10.90
CA ASN A 331 10.20 -1.13 -12.32
C ASN A 331 9.05 -1.70 -13.16
N PHE A 332 8.57 -0.91 -14.12
CA PHE A 332 7.59 -1.32 -15.10
C PHE A 332 8.13 -1.10 -16.51
N ASP A 333 8.35 -2.19 -17.23
CA ASP A 333 9.09 -2.17 -18.48
C ASP A 333 8.35 -2.92 -19.58
N HIS A 334 8.51 -2.46 -20.83
CA HIS A 334 8.06 -3.17 -22.03
C HIS A 334 6.59 -3.66 -21.96
N SER A 335 5.64 -2.76 -21.71
CA SER A 335 4.20 -3.07 -21.60
C SER A 335 3.37 -1.98 -22.28
N GLN A 336 3.46 -1.93 -23.62
CA GLN A 336 3.19 -0.75 -24.45
C GLN A 336 1.78 -0.14 -24.33
N SER A 337 0.77 -0.99 -24.15
CA SER A 337 -0.63 -0.56 -24.01
C SER A 337 -1.09 -0.46 -22.55
N ALA A 338 -0.27 -0.92 -21.60
CA ALA A 338 -0.62 -1.01 -20.19
C ALA A 338 -0.38 0.32 -19.45
N THR A 339 -1.17 0.56 -18.41
CA THR A 339 -1.10 1.75 -17.56
C THR A 339 -0.57 1.39 -16.18
N ALA A 340 0.18 2.28 -15.54
CA ALA A 340 0.53 2.15 -14.13
C ALA A 340 0.19 3.37 -13.29
N ILE A 341 -0.25 3.10 -12.07
CA ILE A 341 -0.44 4.07 -10.98
C ILE A 341 0.49 3.65 -9.84
N TYR A 342 1.34 4.57 -9.40
CA TYR A 342 2.24 4.42 -8.27
C TYR A 342 1.84 5.45 -7.22
N GLN A 343 1.17 5.01 -6.16
CA GLN A 343 0.66 5.91 -5.13
C GLN A 343 1.11 5.53 -3.73
N ASN A 344 1.44 6.49 -2.87
CA ASN A 344 1.69 6.21 -1.46
C ASN A 344 2.73 5.10 -1.20
N ASN A 345 3.78 4.99 -2.01
CA ASN A 345 4.87 4.04 -1.75
C ASN A 345 6.02 4.72 -1.01
N THR A 346 6.74 3.95 -0.18
CA THR A 346 8.00 4.38 0.45
C THR A 346 9.16 3.57 -0.13
N ILE A 347 10.09 4.24 -0.81
CA ILE A 347 11.17 3.61 -1.56
C ILE A 347 12.52 4.13 -1.04
N PHE A 348 13.28 3.26 -0.38
CA PHE A 348 14.46 3.67 0.38
C PHE A 348 15.71 2.87 0.00
N PHE A 349 16.78 3.55 -0.41
CA PHE A 349 18.13 2.99 -0.60
C PHE A 349 18.25 1.73 -1.49
N ASN A 350 17.30 1.57 -2.41
CA ASN A 350 17.39 0.62 -3.50
C ASN A 350 18.53 1.00 -4.48
N GLY A 351 18.93 0.08 -5.35
CA GLY A 351 20.08 0.23 -6.24
C GLY A 351 21.39 -0.30 -5.65
N VAL A 352 21.33 -1.28 -4.75
CA VAL A 352 22.51 -1.70 -3.98
C VAL A 352 23.53 -2.52 -4.77
N HIS A 353 23.25 -2.96 -6.00
CA HIS A 353 24.18 -3.79 -6.79
C HIS A 353 25.58 -3.19 -6.88
N GLU A 354 25.70 -1.87 -7.07
CA GLU A 354 27.02 -1.25 -7.10
C GLU A 354 27.77 -1.43 -5.77
N ILE A 355 27.09 -1.37 -4.64
CA ILE A 355 27.69 -1.43 -3.30
C ILE A 355 28.04 -2.87 -2.91
N ILE A 356 27.13 -3.83 -3.11
CA ILE A 356 27.40 -5.24 -2.76
C ILE A 356 28.51 -5.86 -3.61
N GLN A 357 28.82 -5.28 -4.77
CA GLN A 357 29.94 -5.70 -5.60
C GLN A 357 31.28 -5.20 -5.06
N ASP A 358 31.32 -4.17 -4.22
CA ASP A 358 32.52 -3.84 -3.43
C ASP A 358 32.80 -4.92 -2.39
N LEU A 359 31.76 -5.37 -1.67
CA LEU A 359 31.88 -6.50 -0.73
C LEU A 359 32.35 -7.79 -1.43
N SER A 360 31.84 -8.05 -2.64
CA SER A 360 32.26 -9.23 -3.41
C SER A 360 33.76 -9.18 -3.78
N VAL A 361 34.30 -7.99 -4.05
CA VAL A 361 35.74 -7.79 -4.29
C VAL A 361 36.56 -7.98 -3.02
N GLU A 362 36.07 -7.51 -1.87
CA GLU A 362 36.71 -7.74 -0.57
C GLU A 362 36.77 -9.23 -0.22
N GLU A 363 35.76 -10.02 -0.62
CA GLU A 363 35.72 -11.48 -0.51
C GLU A 363 36.63 -12.20 -1.53
N GLY A 364 37.26 -11.48 -2.47
CA GLY A 364 38.17 -12.03 -3.48
C GLY A 364 37.50 -12.44 -4.79
N TYR A 365 36.25 -12.04 -5.03
CA TYR A 365 35.49 -12.33 -6.24
C TYR A 365 35.48 -11.15 -7.21
N PRO A 366 35.35 -11.37 -8.53
CA PRO A 366 35.28 -10.27 -9.49
C PRO A 366 33.98 -9.48 -9.34
N ALA A 367 34.06 -8.17 -9.56
CA ALA A 367 32.89 -7.32 -9.57
C ALA A 367 32.07 -7.47 -10.87
N HIS A 368 30.76 -7.66 -10.71
CA HIS A 368 29.75 -7.72 -11.76
C HIS A 368 28.81 -6.52 -11.67
N ARG A 369 29.36 -5.32 -11.88
CA ARG A 369 28.63 -4.06 -11.69
C ARG A 369 27.34 -4.02 -12.54
N GLY A 370 26.34 -3.33 -12.00
CA GLY A 370 24.99 -3.18 -12.54
C GLY A 370 24.73 -1.76 -13.04
N GLN A 371 23.57 -1.22 -12.70
CA GLN A 371 23.14 0.13 -13.08
C GLN A 371 22.78 0.95 -11.83
N LYS A 372 23.14 2.24 -11.81
CA LYS A 372 22.78 3.16 -10.72
C LYS A 372 21.34 3.65 -10.84
N VAL A 373 20.40 2.77 -10.49
CA VAL A 373 18.96 3.04 -10.46
C VAL A 373 18.39 2.52 -9.15
N GLY A 374 17.49 3.29 -8.51
CA GLY A 374 16.96 2.94 -7.19
C GLY A 374 15.49 3.26 -6.98
N GLY A 375 14.98 4.34 -7.56
CA GLY A 375 13.58 4.73 -7.39
C GLY A 375 12.60 4.02 -8.34
N ILE A 376 11.58 4.73 -8.78
CA ILE A 376 10.55 4.22 -9.71
C ILE A 376 11.02 4.37 -11.15
N LYS A 377 10.83 3.31 -11.94
CA LYS A 377 11.04 3.35 -13.39
C LYS A 377 9.81 2.86 -14.13
N ALA A 378 9.35 3.64 -15.10
CA ALA A 378 8.43 3.23 -16.15
C ALA A 378 9.12 3.40 -17.50
N ASN A 379 9.16 2.35 -18.33
CA ASN A 379 9.76 2.39 -19.64
C ASN A 379 8.97 1.61 -20.69
N ASN A 380 8.65 2.26 -21.83
CA ASN A 380 7.91 1.65 -22.94
C ASN A 380 6.53 1.14 -22.49
N VAL A 381 5.73 2.06 -21.92
CA VAL A 381 4.37 1.84 -21.39
C VAL A 381 3.38 2.88 -21.94
N LYS A 382 2.07 2.67 -21.73
CA LYS A 382 1.05 3.62 -22.19
C LYS A 382 1.00 4.84 -21.32
N ASN A 383 0.64 4.69 -20.05
CA ASN A 383 0.52 5.80 -19.10
C ASN A 383 1.29 5.48 -17.81
N ALA A 384 1.80 6.51 -17.15
CA ALA A 384 2.44 6.40 -15.84
C ALA A 384 2.02 7.58 -14.96
N THR A 385 1.39 7.27 -13.82
CA THR A 385 0.94 8.24 -12.82
C THR A 385 1.67 7.97 -11.50
N VAL A 386 2.55 8.88 -11.09
CA VAL A 386 3.39 8.77 -9.89
C VAL A 386 3.00 9.86 -8.90
N VAL A 387 2.32 9.51 -7.81
CA VAL A 387 1.70 10.48 -6.90
C VAL A 387 1.93 10.06 -5.45
N ASN A 388 2.16 11.01 -4.52
CA ASN A 388 2.21 10.72 -3.07
C ASN A 388 3.29 9.71 -2.65
N ASN A 389 4.41 9.57 -3.37
CA ASN A 389 5.48 8.62 -2.99
C ASN A 389 6.63 9.33 -2.26
N ILE A 390 7.22 8.68 -1.24
CA ILE A 390 8.54 9.05 -0.73
C ILE A 390 9.59 8.19 -1.42
N ILE A 391 10.54 8.81 -2.10
CA ILE A 391 11.61 8.11 -2.83
C ILE A 391 12.96 8.73 -2.45
N MET A 392 13.74 7.97 -1.67
CA MET A 392 15.06 8.37 -1.21
C MET A 392 16.13 7.46 -1.79
N THR A 393 17.02 8.03 -2.61
CA THR A 393 18.20 7.33 -3.13
C THR A 393 19.43 7.58 -2.27
N ARG A 394 20.45 6.77 -2.53
CA ARG A 394 21.72 6.75 -1.79
C ARG A 394 22.56 8.00 -2.03
N ASP A 395 22.55 8.49 -3.27
CA ASP A 395 23.21 9.72 -3.71
C ASP A 395 22.61 10.20 -5.04
N ASN A 396 23.17 11.28 -5.58
CA ASN A 396 22.72 11.96 -6.81
C ASN A 396 23.15 11.30 -8.12
N GLN A 397 23.87 10.19 -8.05
CA GLN A 397 24.18 9.35 -9.21
C GLN A 397 23.07 8.33 -9.46
N PHE A 398 22.20 8.09 -8.48
CA PHE A 398 20.99 7.28 -8.64
C PHE A 398 19.82 8.14 -9.13
N SER A 399 18.83 7.47 -9.72
CA SER A 399 17.55 8.08 -10.10
C SER A 399 16.45 7.73 -9.11
N THR A 400 15.73 8.75 -8.64
CA THR A 400 14.46 8.62 -7.90
C THR A 400 13.31 8.32 -8.86
N LEU A 401 13.32 8.91 -10.07
CA LEU A 401 12.26 8.73 -11.04
C LEU A 401 12.78 8.67 -12.48
N GLN A 402 12.35 7.66 -13.24
CA GLN A 402 12.57 7.55 -14.68
C GLN A 402 11.28 7.19 -15.41
N LEU A 403 10.79 8.09 -16.28
CA LEU A 403 9.59 7.89 -17.11
C LEU A 403 9.95 7.88 -18.60
N ASN A 404 10.66 6.83 -19.00
CA ASN A 404 11.19 6.69 -20.35
C ASN A 404 10.10 6.18 -21.29
N ASN A 405 10.03 6.69 -22.52
CA ASN A 405 9.14 6.14 -23.57
C ASN A 405 7.68 5.89 -23.14
N VAL A 406 7.11 6.73 -22.26
CA VAL A 406 5.67 6.70 -21.94
C VAL A 406 4.93 7.42 -23.07
N SER A 407 4.06 6.70 -23.78
CA SER A 407 3.46 7.16 -25.04
C SER A 407 2.17 7.97 -24.90
N GLY A 408 1.46 7.78 -23.79
CA GLY A 408 0.27 8.50 -23.37
C GLY A 408 0.59 9.51 -22.28
N THR A 409 -0.19 9.48 -21.19
CA THR A 409 -0.13 10.44 -20.11
C THR A 409 1.03 10.15 -19.15
N ARG A 410 1.73 11.21 -18.75
CA ARG A 410 2.75 11.19 -17.69
C ARG A 410 2.30 12.15 -16.59
N VAL A 411 2.21 11.65 -15.35
CA VAL A 411 1.93 12.46 -14.15
C VAL A 411 2.99 12.14 -13.11
N ALA A 412 3.54 13.17 -12.48
CA ALA A 412 4.47 13.07 -11.37
C ALA A 412 4.28 14.28 -10.46
N VAL A 413 3.45 14.15 -9.41
CA VAL A 413 3.06 15.26 -8.52
C VAL A 413 2.98 14.79 -7.07
N ASN A 414 3.15 15.71 -6.11
CA ASN A 414 3.05 15.43 -4.68
C ASN A 414 3.94 14.27 -4.21
N ASN A 415 5.12 14.09 -4.80
CA ASN A 415 6.11 13.13 -4.31
C ASN A 415 7.18 13.85 -3.50
N LEU A 416 7.79 13.15 -2.55
CA LEU A 416 9.01 13.57 -1.88
C LEU A 416 10.21 12.83 -2.50
N LEU A 417 11.01 13.54 -3.30
CA LEU A 417 12.13 12.98 -4.05
C LEU A 417 13.45 13.46 -3.44
N VAL A 418 14.23 12.53 -2.89
CA VAL A 418 15.40 12.84 -2.07
C VAL A 418 16.67 12.25 -2.67
N ASN A 419 17.71 13.06 -2.73
CA ASN A 419 19.08 12.75 -3.12
C ASN A 419 19.32 12.31 -4.57
N GLY A 420 18.32 11.95 -5.37
CA GLY A 420 18.52 11.39 -6.72
C GLY A 420 17.92 12.21 -7.87
N ASN A 421 18.32 11.86 -9.09
CA ASN A 421 17.80 12.49 -10.30
C ASN A 421 16.36 12.05 -10.60
N TYR A 422 15.53 12.97 -11.08
CA TYR A 422 14.14 12.71 -11.44
C TYR A 422 13.83 13.17 -12.87
N ALA A 423 12.90 12.47 -13.53
CA ALA A 423 12.47 12.76 -14.88
C ALA A 423 11.23 13.67 -14.93
N TYR A 424 11.12 14.47 -16.00
CA TYR A 424 9.89 15.22 -16.33
C TYR A 424 8.66 14.26 -16.36
N PRO A 425 7.49 14.67 -15.81
CA PRO A 425 7.08 16.03 -15.46
C PRO A 425 7.36 16.50 -14.02
N ALA A 426 8.09 15.71 -13.22
CA ALA A 426 8.47 16.14 -11.88
C ALA A 426 9.37 17.39 -11.91
N ASN A 427 9.07 18.36 -11.05
CA ASN A 427 9.82 19.58 -10.83
C ASN A 427 9.56 20.10 -9.40
N GLU A 428 10.21 21.21 -9.03
CA GLU A 428 10.14 21.80 -7.68
C GLU A 428 8.80 22.48 -7.37
N GLU A 429 7.97 22.81 -8.38
CA GLU A 429 6.65 23.45 -8.16
C GLU A 429 5.57 22.43 -7.82
N ASN A 430 5.75 21.16 -8.23
CA ASN A 430 4.73 20.12 -8.09
C ASN A 430 5.17 18.92 -7.25
N ASN A 431 6.40 18.90 -6.74
CA ASN A 431 6.92 17.86 -5.86
C ASN A 431 7.82 18.49 -4.79
N LEU A 432 7.98 17.80 -3.66
CA LEU A 432 8.95 18.14 -2.64
C LEU A 432 10.31 17.55 -3.03
N ILE A 433 11.33 18.40 -3.17
CA ILE A 433 12.64 17.99 -3.67
C ILE A 433 13.72 18.20 -2.61
N ASN A 434 14.47 17.13 -2.30
CA ASN A 434 15.60 17.14 -1.37
C ASN A 434 15.28 17.69 0.03
N LEU A 435 14.06 17.48 0.51
CA LEU A 435 13.69 17.67 1.91
C LEU A 435 13.84 16.36 2.67
N ASP A 436 14.23 16.42 3.94
CA ASP A 436 14.33 15.24 4.80
C ASP A 436 12.91 14.68 5.07
N PRO A 437 12.63 13.40 4.76
CA PRO A 437 11.36 12.78 5.13
C PRO A 437 11.11 12.73 6.64
N MET A 438 12.14 12.89 7.47
CA MET A 438 12.06 12.79 8.92
C MET A 438 11.45 11.46 9.37
N PHE A 439 11.98 10.35 8.85
CA PHE A 439 11.58 9.02 9.30
C PHE A 439 11.92 8.81 10.78
N THR A 440 11.04 8.12 11.51
CA THR A 440 11.23 7.74 12.92
C THR A 440 12.55 7.00 13.13
N MET A 441 12.86 6.04 12.26
CA MET A 441 14.14 5.33 12.27
C MET A 441 14.54 4.78 10.91
N ALA A 442 15.35 5.53 10.18
CA ALA A 442 16.03 5.05 8.98
C ALA A 442 17.54 5.27 9.10
N PRO A 443 18.38 4.37 8.56
CA PRO A 443 19.83 4.56 8.59
C PRO A 443 20.27 5.63 7.58
N ASP A 444 21.13 6.57 7.99
CA ASP A 444 21.65 7.61 7.08
C ASP A 444 22.53 7.03 5.96
N GLU A 445 23.20 5.91 6.23
CA GLU A 445 24.03 5.17 5.28
C GLU A 445 23.82 3.66 5.45
N LEU A 446 23.92 2.91 4.35
CA LEU A 446 23.71 1.46 4.35
C LEU A 446 24.61 0.76 3.33
N LEU A 447 25.63 0.01 3.77
CA LEU A 447 26.60 -0.64 2.87
C LEU A 447 26.34 -2.13 2.62
N GLY A 448 25.31 -2.70 3.23
CA GLY A 448 25.00 -4.13 3.15
C GLY A 448 23.51 -4.39 3.35
N PRO A 449 23.12 -5.55 3.91
CA PRO A 449 21.72 -5.84 4.18
C PRO A 449 21.15 -4.86 5.22
N ILE A 450 19.90 -4.42 5.04
CA ILE A 450 19.18 -3.69 6.08
C ILE A 450 18.62 -4.68 7.11
N ASP A 451 18.69 -4.32 8.39
CA ASP A 451 17.91 -4.96 9.44
C ASP A 451 16.57 -4.24 9.57
N ILE A 452 15.51 -4.83 9.02
CA ILE A 452 14.18 -4.23 9.03
C ILE A 452 13.57 -4.21 10.43
N ALA A 453 14.03 -5.08 11.35
CA ALA A 453 13.49 -5.14 12.72
C ALA A 453 13.84 -3.88 13.53
N THR A 454 14.90 -3.17 13.15
CA THR A 454 15.33 -1.92 13.80
C THR A 454 15.04 -0.68 12.96
N THR A 455 14.21 -0.81 11.92
CA THR A 455 13.89 0.29 11.00
C THR A 455 12.42 0.65 11.13
N ASP A 456 12.11 1.94 11.07
CA ASP A 456 10.75 2.48 11.10
C ASP A 456 10.65 3.67 10.14
N PHE A 457 9.82 3.50 9.11
CA PHE A 457 9.59 4.49 8.06
C PHE A 457 8.34 5.33 8.28
N THR A 458 7.70 5.26 9.47
CA THR A 458 6.71 6.27 9.86
C THR A 458 7.35 7.65 9.97
N LEU A 459 6.54 8.70 9.88
CA LEU A 459 6.99 10.08 9.90
C LEU A 459 7.06 10.62 11.33
N LEU A 460 8.06 11.45 11.62
CA LEU A 460 8.11 12.26 12.83
C LEU A 460 7.27 13.54 12.67
N GLU A 461 6.82 14.08 13.79
CA GLU A 461 6.15 15.40 13.84
C GLU A 461 6.99 16.47 13.13
N GLY A 462 6.35 17.23 12.25
CA GLY A 462 7.00 18.27 11.44
C GLY A 462 7.64 17.78 10.15
N SER A 463 7.50 16.50 9.80
CA SER A 463 7.89 16.00 8.48
C SER A 463 7.19 16.80 7.37
N PRO A 464 7.92 17.19 6.29
CA PRO A 464 7.32 17.88 5.15
C PRO A 464 6.39 16.98 4.32
N ALA A 465 6.39 15.67 4.57
CA ALA A 465 5.50 14.72 3.91
C ALA A 465 4.10 14.66 4.54
N ILE A 466 3.95 15.18 5.77
CA ILE A 466 2.66 15.27 6.46
C ILE A 466 1.77 16.29 5.75
N ASP A 467 0.51 15.96 5.51
CA ASP A 467 -0.49 16.85 4.93
C ASP A 467 -0.07 17.44 3.57
N ALA A 468 0.73 16.70 2.80
CA ALA A 468 1.32 17.17 1.55
C ALA A 468 0.91 16.35 0.32
N GLY A 469 0.13 15.28 0.51
CA GLY A 469 -0.31 14.42 -0.56
C GLY A 469 -1.48 15.00 -1.36
N ASN A 470 -1.69 14.45 -2.54
CA ASN A 470 -2.81 14.72 -3.41
C ASN A 470 -4.01 13.86 -2.98
N PRO A 471 -5.10 14.43 -2.47
CA PRO A 471 -6.23 13.66 -1.96
C PRO A 471 -7.06 12.93 -3.03
N SER A 472 -6.83 13.24 -4.32
CA SER A 472 -7.45 12.50 -5.44
C SER A 472 -6.75 11.16 -5.72
N TYR A 473 -5.61 10.90 -5.07
CA TYR A 473 -4.82 9.70 -5.25
C TYR A 473 -4.42 9.15 -3.88
N GLY A 474 -4.89 7.97 -3.56
CA GLY A 474 -4.52 7.31 -2.32
C GLY A 474 -5.47 6.18 -1.98
N PRO A 475 -4.99 5.11 -1.33
CA PRO A 475 -5.85 4.10 -0.74
C PRO A 475 -6.64 4.68 0.44
N ALA A 476 -7.70 3.99 0.86
CA ALA A 476 -8.47 4.39 2.03
C ALA A 476 -7.68 4.26 3.33
N ASP A 477 -6.76 3.30 3.39
CA ASP A 477 -5.94 2.98 4.55
C ASP A 477 -4.45 3.06 4.21
N ASP A 478 -3.59 3.31 5.20
CA ASP A 478 -2.13 3.28 5.07
C ASP A 478 -1.55 1.85 5.15
N TYR A 479 -0.22 1.71 5.14
CA TYR A 479 0.46 0.41 5.28
C TYR A 479 0.13 -0.33 6.58
N TYR A 480 -0.24 0.41 7.63
CA TYR A 480 -0.61 -0.14 8.91
C TYR A 480 -2.12 -0.32 9.10
N ASP A 481 -2.89 -0.21 8.02
CA ASP A 481 -4.36 -0.28 8.02
C ASP A 481 -4.99 0.85 8.86
N ASN A 482 -4.27 1.95 9.05
CA ASN A 482 -4.84 3.15 9.64
C ASN A 482 -5.62 3.89 8.56
N PRO A 483 -6.85 4.37 8.86
CA PRO A 483 -7.62 5.13 7.89
C PRO A 483 -6.89 6.43 7.57
N ARG A 484 -6.83 6.77 6.28
CA ARG A 484 -6.31 8.05 5.80
C ARG A 484 -7.42 9.11 5.80
N PRO A 485 -7.06 10.41 5.90
CA PRO A 485 -8.03 11.49 5.80
C PRO A 485 -8.80 11.38 4.49
N ILE A 486 -10.12 11.22 4.61
CA ILE A 486 -10.98 11.19 3.42
C ILE A 486 -11.07 12.63 2.93
N SER A 487 -10.63 12.88 1.69
CA SER A 487 -10.93 14.14 1.04
C SER A 487 -12.44 14.27 0.96
N THR A 488 -13.00 15.10 1.84
CA THR A 488 -14.43 15.33 1.91
C THR A 488 -14.91 15.82 0.56
N THR A 489 -15.73 15.02 -0.11
CA THR A 489 -16.25 15.24 -1.47
C THR A 489 -17.27 16.36 -1.52
N GLY A 490 -16.82 17.59 -1.25
CA GLY A 490 -17.50 18.81 -1.64
C GLY A 490 -17.18 19.14 -3.10
N ILE A 491 -18.20 19.50 -3.89
CA ILE A 491 -18.02 20.18 -5.18
C ILE A 491 -17.22 21.47 -4.98
N SER A 492 -17.43 22.11 -3.83
CA SER A 492 -16.60 23.18 -3.29
C SER A 492 -16.72 23.15 -1.76
N SER A 493 -15.61 23.27 -1.04
CA SER A 493 -15.60 23.45 0.41
C SER A 493 -14.50 24.43 0.82
N THR A 494 -14.67 25.10 1.98
CA THR A 494 -13.71 26.08 2.49
C THR A 494 -13.77 26.18 4.00
N THR A 495 -12.59 26.12 4.62
CA THR A 495 -12.32 26.17 6.07
C THR A 495 -11.84 27.55 6.52
N PHE A 496 -11.43 28.39 5.57
CA PHE A 496 -10.87 29.73 5.79
C PHE A 496 -9.54 29.81 6.57
N GLU A 497 -8.86 28.68 6.77
CA GLU A 497 -7.57 28.63 7.48
C GLU A 497 -6.42 29.32 6.72
N ASP A 498 -6.34 29.08 5.40
CA ASP A 498 -5.23 29.57 4.57
C ASP A 498 -5.61 30.72 3.64
N SER A 499 -6.88 30.80 3.24
CA SER A 499 -7.36 31.78 2.25
C SER A 499 -8.88 31.92 2.28
N THR A 500 -9.43 32.86 1.50
CA THR A 500 -10.89 33.02 1.37
C THR A 500 -11.56 31.91 0.55
N GLY A 501 -10.83 30.94 0.00
CA GLY A 501 -11.41 29.80 -0.74
C GLY A 501 -12.31 30.19 -1.92
N GLY A 502 -11.99 31.29 -2.63
CA GLY A 502 -12.79 31.80 -3.75
C GLY A 502 -13.96 32.70 -3.34
N TRP A 503 -14.20 32.87 -2.03
CA TRP A 503 -15.14 33.87 -1.53
C TRP A 503 -14.60 35.28 -1.78
N SER A 504 -15.50 36.15 -2.23
CA SER A 504 -15.21 37.54 -2.59
C SER A 504 -16.25 38.50 -2.00
N SER A 505 -15.91 39.78 -1.90
CA SER A 505 -16.83 40.78 -1.38
C SER A 505 -18.02 41.04 -2.32
N PHE A 506 -19.19 41.26 -1.72
CA PHE A 506 -20.38 41.78 -2.38
C PHE A 506 -20.95 42.97 -1.60
N GLY A 507 -20.35 44.15 -1.79
CA GLY A 507 -20.76 45.40 -1.12
C GLY A 507 -20.25 45.57 0.32
N ALA A 508 -19.68 44.53 0.92
CA ALA A 508 -19.04 44.54 2.24
C ALA A 508 -17.50 44.47 2.14
N THR A 509 -16.82 44.64 3.27
CA THR A 509 -15.42 44.21 3.43
C THR A 509 -15.41 42.76 3.94
N ILE A 510 -14.52 41.91 3.41
CA ILE A 510 -14.30 40.56 3.92
C ILE A 510 -12.80 40.33 4.17
N GLU A 511 -12.45 39.60 5.21
CA GLU A 511 -11.06 39.25 5.55
C GLU A 511 -11.00 37.97 6.41
N ILE A 512 -9.86 37.28 6.39
CA ILE A 512 -9.59 36.16 7.30
C ILE A 512 -9.31 36.72 8.70
N SER A 513 -9.92 36.13 9.72
CA SER A 513 -9.83 36.57 11.11
C SER A 513 -9.55 35.40 12.05
N GLU A 514 -8.76 35.65 13.09
CA GLU A 514 -8.46 34.73 14.21
C GLU A 514 -9.36 35.01 15.43
N ASP A 515 -10.32 35.95 15.33
CA ASP A 515 -11.14 36.39 16.46
C ASP A 515 -12.21 35.36 16.85
N ALA A 516 -12.67 34.55 15.88
CA ALA A 516 -13.61 33.46 16.07
C ALA A 516 -13.41 32.41 14.98
N ALA A 517 -13.42 31.13 15.37
CA ALA A 517 -13.41 29.98 14.46
C ALA A 517 -14.36 28.89 14.99
N LEU A 518 -14.93 28.08 14.11
CA LEU A 518 -15.70 26.88 14.47
C LEU A 518 -14.77 25.68 14.58
N THR A 519 -13.99 25.44 13.53
CA THR A 519 -12.87 24.49 13.47
C THR A 519 -11.58 25.25 13.20
N GLY A 520 -10.42 24.66 13.51
CA GLY A 520 -9.13 25.32 13.29
C GLY A 520 -8.94 26.60 14.13
N GLU A 521 -8.24 27.59 13.57
CA GLU A 521 -7.89 28.84 14.25
C GLU A 521 -8.46 30.08 13.55
N ARG A 522 -9.05 29.97 12.35
CA ARG A 522 -9.46 31.12 11.53
C ARG A 522 -10.83 30.95 10.90
N SER A 523 -11.49 32.07 10.60
CA SER A 523 -12.73 32.09 9.81
C SER A 523 -12.81 33.33 8.90
N LEU A 524 -13.87 33.46 8.08
CA LEU A 524 -14.08 34.64 7.24
C LEU A 524 -14.98 35.67 7.91
N LEU A 525 -14.41 36.81 8.28
CA LEU A 525 -15.14 37.97 8.81
C LEU A 525 -15.73 38.82 7.68
N THR A 526 -16.99 39.25 7.83
CA THR A 526 -17.65 40.25 7.01
C THR A 526 -18.00 41.50 7.81
N LYS A 527 -17.51 42.67 7.37
CA LYS A 527 -17.70 43.97 8.04
C LYS A 527 -18.04 45.12 7.09
N ASP A 528 -18.17 46.33 7.62
CA ASP A 528 -18.52 47.57 6.88
C ASP A 528 -19.85 47.48 6.10
N ARG A 529 -20.82 46.76 6.66
CA ARG A 529 -22.13 46.56 6.01
C ARG A 529 -23.00 47.79 6.15
N THR A 530 -23.55 48.28 5.04
CA THR A 530 -24.46 49.45 4.98
C THR A 530 -25.76 49.19 4.23
N ALA A 531 -25.94 48.01 3.63
CA ALA A 531 -27.22 47.54 3.09
C ALA A 531 -27.44 46.04 3.36
N ASN A 532 -28.70 45.59 3.37
CA ASN A 532 -29.08 44.21 3.72
C ASN A 532 -28.47 43.13 2.80
N TRP A 533 -27.98 43.49 1.62
CA TRP A 533 -27.34 42.57 0.69
C TRP A 533 -25.81 42.56 0.79
N HIS A 534 -25.20 43.45 1.59
CA HIS A 534 -23.75 43.50 1.79
C HIS A 534 -23.26 42.23 2.48
N SER A 535 -22.49 41.39 1.76
CA SER A 535 -22.23 39.99 2.13
C SER A 535 -20.92 39.44 1.52
N PRO A 536 -20.39 38.30 2.00
CA PRO A 536 -19.45 37.48 1.26
C PRO A 536 -20.21 36.67 0.19
N ARG A 537 -19.59 36.41 -0.97
CA ARG A 537 -20.18 35.60 -2.05
C ARG A 537 -19.19 34.61 -2.67
N LEU A 538 -19.72 33.52 -3.21
CA LEU A 538 -18.99 32.52 -4.00
C LEU A 538 -19.63 32.35 -5.39
N VAL A 539 -18.83 32.49 -6.44
CA VAL A 539 -19.29 32.31 -7.83
C VAL A 539 -19.46 30.82 -8.12
N LEU A 540 -20.62 30.43 -8.67
CA LEU A 540 -20.99 29.02 -8.91
C LEU A 540 -20.89 28.61 -10.38
N THR A 541 -20.59 29.54 -11.29
CA THR A 541 -20.50 29.26 -12.73
C THR A 541 -19.52 28.12 -13.02
N GLY A 542 -20.01 27.04 -13.64
CA GLY A 542 -19.21 25.88 -14.02
C GLY A 542 -18.95 24.86 -12.89
N MET A 543 -19.51 25.06 -11.70
CA MET A 543 -19.37 24.13 -10.57
C MET A 543 -20.46 23.05 -10.53
N MET A 544 -21.61 23.30 -11.14
CA MET A 544 -22.82 22.45 -11.05
C MET A 544 -23.24 21.88 -12.41
N THR A 545 -23.83 20.70 -12.39
CA THR A 545 -24.38 19.97 -13.55
C THR A 545 -25.88 20.20 -13.66
N VAL A 546 -26.37 20.49 -14.88
CA VAL A 546 -27.80 20.73 -15.13
C VAL A 546 -28.63 19.49 -14.82
N GLY A 547 -29.70 19.67 -14.05
CA GLY A 547 -30.64 18.63 -13.64
C GLY A 547 -30.37 18.02 -12.27
N GLU A 548 -29.23 18.34 -11.65
CA GLU A 548 -28.86 17.85 -10.31
C GLU A 548 -29.37 18.79 -9.19
N THR A 549 -29.52 18.23 -7.99
CA THR A 549 -29.84 18.98 -6.76
C THR A 549 -28.67 18.96 -5.81
N TYR A 550 -28.39 20.10 -5.20
CA TYR A 550 -27.23 20.35 -4.36
C TYR A 550 -27.62 20.87 -2.99
N THR A 551 -26.86 20.51 -1.96
CA THR A 551 -27.00 21.03 -0.60
C THR A 551 -25.86 21.98 -0.29
N PHE A 552 -26.19 23.18 0.19
CA PHE A 552 -25.25 24.19 0.66
C PHE A 552 -25.27 24.20 2.19
N ASN A 553 -24.11 24.15 2.82
CA ASN A 553 -23.95 24.28 4.27
C ASN A 553 -22.94 25.39 4.58
N VAL A 554 -23.23 26.22 5.57
CA VAL A 554 -22.28 27.20 6.12
C VAL A 554 -22.61 27.47 7.58
N TRP A 555 -21.59 27.61 8.41
CA TRP A 555 -21.76 28.02 9.80
C TRP A 555 -21.62 29.52 9.93
N VAL A 556 -22.50 30.14 10.71
CA VAL A 556 -22.55 31.59 10.89
C VAL A 556 -22.56 31.93 12.37
N LYS A 557 -21.76 32.93 12.75
CA LYS A 557 -21.74 33.53 14.09
C LYS A 557 -21.64 35.04 13.99
N LEU A 558 -22.38 35.77 14.82
CA LEU A 558 -22.31 37.24 14.82
C LEU A 558 -21.17 37.75 15.71
N ALA A 559 -20.70 38.97 15.44
CA ALA A 559 -19.75 39.66 16.31
C ALA A 559 -20.34 39.96 17.71
N GLU A 560 -19.48 40.25 18.68
CA GLU A 560 -19.85 40.43 20.09
C GLU A 560 -21.05 41.39 20.27
N SER A 561 -22.03 40.97 21.08
CA SER A 561 -23.26 41.70 21.39
C SER A 561 -24.27 41.88 20.25
N GLU A 562 -24.11 41.20 19.11
CA GLU A 562 -25.04 41.25 17.98
C GLU A 562 -26.03 40.06 17.99
N THR A 563 -27.27 40.29 17.52
CA THR A 563 -28.29 39.25 17.33
C THR A 563 -29.09 39.50 16.06
N GLY A 564 -29.57 38.45 15.40
CA GLY A 564 -30.40 38.64 14.21
C GLY A 564 -30.63 37.36 13.42
N THR A 565 -30.67 37.49 12.10
CA THR A 565 -30.96 36.38 11.19
C THR A 565 -29.96 36.30 10.05
N SER A 566 -29.65 35.07 9.63
CA SER A 566 -28.91 34.78 8.41
C SER A 566 -29.75 34.00 7.39
N GLN A 567 -29.35 34.04 6.12
CA GLN A 567 -30.03 33.35 5.01
C GLN A 567 -29.05 33.11 3.86
N LEU A 568 -29.08 31.92 3.28
CA LEU A 568 -28.41 31.63 2.02
C LEU A 568 -29.28 32.08 0.83
N THR A 569 -28.68 32.84 -0.09
CA THR A 569 -29.37 33.31 -1.29
C THR A 569 -28.47 33.16 -2.52
N ILE A 570 -29.02 32.66 -3.62
CA ILE A 570 -28.39 32.69 -4.94
C ILE A 570 -28.87 33.91 -5.72
N LYS A 571 -27.93 34.60 -6.38
CA LYS A 571 -28.24 35.58 -7.42
C LYS A 571 -27.94 34.99 -8.79
N ASN A 572 -28.96 34.85 -9.63
CA ASN A 572 -28.78 34.59 -11.06
C ASN A 572 -28.42 35.91 -11.75
N THR A 573 -27.22 36.01 -12.31
CA THR A 573 -26.76 37.26 -12.93
C THR A 573 -27.22 37.42 -14.37
N ASP A 574 -27.65 36.34 -15.03
CA ASP A 574 -28.21 36.41 -16.39
C ASP A 574 -29.66 36.91 -16.37
N THR A 575 -30.48 36.39 -15.45
CA THR A 575 -31.90 36.78 -15.30
C THR A 575 -32.11 37.92 -14.31
N ASN A 576 -31.09 38.24 -13.50
CA ASN A 576 -31.14 39.18 -12.38
C ASN A 576 -32.21 38.83 -11.33
N GLU A 577 -32.40 37.53 -11.10
CA GLU A 577 -33.32 36.97 -10.10
C GLU A 577 -32.57 36.55 -8.84
N TYR A 578 -33.31 36.50 -7.72
CA TYR A 578 -32.81 36.12 -6.40
C TYR A 578 -33.60 34.94 -5.87
N ILE A 579 -32.88 33.90 -5.45
CA ILE A 579 -33.46 32.63 -4.99
C ILE A 579 -32.99 32.40 -3.55
N ASN A 580 -33.90 32.46 -2.60
CA ASN A 580 -33.58 32.15 -1.21
C ASN A 580 -33.57 30.63 -1.03
N LEU A 581 -32.44 30.09 -0.60
CA LEU A 581 -32.24 28.66 -0.36
C LEU A 581 -32.81 28.23 0.99
N THR A 582 -32.87 29.16 1.95
CA THR A 582 -33.33 28.93 3.32
C THR A 582 -34.36 29.95 3.72
N GLU A 583 -35.18 29.62 4.72
CA GLU A 583 -35.86 30.64 5.51
C GLU A 583 -34.83 31.44 6.34
N TYR A 584 -35.28 32.49 7.04
CA TYR A 584 -34.42 33.25 7.95
C TYR A 584 -34.05 32.39 9.16
N VAL A 585 -32.77 32.08 9.33
CA VAL A 585 -32.23 31.32 10.46
C VAL A 585 -31.80 32.30 11.55
N GLN A 586 -32.20 32.08 12.81
CA GLN A 586 -31.76 32.91 13.94
C GLN A 586 -30.29 32.66 14.23
N VAL A 587 -29.50 33.72 14.39
CA VAL A 587 -28.07 33.66 14.67
C VAL A 587 -27.70 34.69 15.75
N SER A 588 -26.65 34.41 16.52
CA SER A 588 -26.20 35.27 17.63
C SER A 588 -24.68 35.23 17.77
N ASP A 589 -24.16 35.97 18.76
CA ASP A 589 -22.77 35.96 19.19
C ASP A 589 -22.43 34.79 20.15
N GLY A 590 -23.43 34.08 20.67
CA GLY A 590 -23.26 33.03 21.68
C GLY A 590 -22.75 31.69 21.14
N GLU A 591 -23.17 31.29 19.94
CA GLU A 591 -22.85 30.00 19.34
C GLU A 591 -22.80 30.08 17.81
N TRP A 592 -22.04 29.18 17.19
CA TRP A 592 -22.06 28.97 15.75
C TRP A 592 -23.37 28.28 15.35
N THR A 593 -24.02 28.78 14.31
CA THR A 593 -25.30 28.23 13.82
C THR A 593 -25.18 27.78 12.37
N LEU A 594 -25.57 26.54 12.09
CA LEU A 594 -25.61 26.00 10.74
C LEU A 594 -26.77 26.62 9.94
N VAL A 595 -26.44 27.16 8.76
CA VAL A 595 -27.39 27.61 7.74
C VAL A 595 -27.25 26.67 6.55
N SER A 596 -28.31 25.90 6.26
CA SER A 596 -28.30 24.86 5.23
C SER A 596 -29.53 24.92 4.34
N GLY A 597 -29.35 24.76 3.03
CA GLY A 597 -30.44 24.79 2.05
C GLY A 597 -30.12 24.11 0.72
N ASP A 598 -31.16 23.63 0.04
CA ASP A 598 -31.05 22.88 -1.21
C ASP A 598 -31.33 23.73 -2.44
N PHE A 599 -30.69 23.40 -3.56
CA PHE A 599 -30.85 24.05 -4.86
C PHE A 599 -30.84 23.05 -6.01
N THR A 600 -31.86 23.09 -6.87
CA THR A 600 -31.86 22.35 -8.13
C THR A 600 -31.37 23.25 -9.26
N TYR A 601 -30.31 22.83 -9.96
CA TYR A 601 -29.72 23.61 -11.05
C TYR A 601 -30.39 23.24 -12.40
N GLU A 602 -31.43 23.96 -12.78
CA GLU A 602 -32.31 23.57 -13.90
C GLU A 602 -31.76 23.91 -15.31
N GLN A 603 -30.86 24.88 -15.43
CA GLN A 603 -30.33 25.35 -16.71
C GLN A 603 -28.98 26.04 -16.51
N GLU A 604 -28.15 26.10 -17.56
CA GLU A 604 -26.87 26.81 -17.49
C GLU A 604 -27.08 28.31 -17.32
N ASN A 605 -26.62 28.86 -16.19
CA ASN A 605 -26.65 30.28 -15.89
C ASN A 605 -25.40 30.73 -15.12
N ASN A 606 -25.02 32.00 -15.31
CA ASN A 606 -24.08 32.65 -14.43
C ASN A 606 -24.77 33.02 -13.11
N MET A 607 -24.20 32.56 -12.00
CA MET A 607 -24.77 32.79 -10.68
C MET A 607 -23.72 32.76 -9.58
N PHE A 608 -24.05 33.35 -8.43
CA PHE A 608 -23.27 33.24 -7.21
C PHE A 608 -24.19 33.06 -6.00
N VAL A 609 -23.72 32.32 -5.00
CA VAL A 609 -24.34 32.25 -3.68
C VAL A 609 -23.73 33.31 -2.77
N TYR A 610 -24.51 33.86 -1.86
CA TYR A 610 -24.03 34.75 -0.82
C TYR A 610 -24.76 34.50 0.49
N VAL A 611 -24.06 34.72 1.61
CA VAL A 611 -24.59 34.53 2.96
C VAL A 611 -25.06 35.88 3.48
N LYS A 612 -26.37 36.06 3.69
CA LYS A 612 -26.90 37.32 4.23
C LYS A 612 -26.70 37.36 5.75
N GLY A 613 -26.17 38.46 6.26
CA GLY A 613 -26.19 38.77 7.69
C GLY A 613 -27.50 39.45 8.14
N PRO A 614 -27.58 39.85 9.42
CA PRO A 614 -28.73 40.56 9.98
C PRO A 614 -29.12 41.82 9.21
N SER A 615 -30.37 42.26 9.41
CA SER A 615 -30.87 43.50 8.81
C SER A 615 -30.05 44.71 9.28
N VAL A 616 -29.73 45.61 8.35
CA VAL A 616 -29.04 46.86 8.62
C VAL A 616 -29.97 47.83 9.32
N VAL A 617 -29.51 48.41 10.43
CA VAL A 617 -30.27 49.38 11.23
C VAL A 617 -29.51 50.71 11.23
N ASN A 618 -30.20 51.81 10.90
CA ASN A 618 -29.59 53.16 10.82
C ASN A 618 -28.35 53.25 9.90
N GLY A 619 -28.29 52.44 8.86
CA GLY A 619 -27.17 52.42 7.90
C GLY A 619 -25.94 51.66 8.35
N VAL A 620 -25.98 50.98 9.51
CA VAL A 620 -24.91 50.12 10.04
C VAL A 620 -25.46 48.70 10.18
N GLY A 621 -24.77 47.73 9.59
CA GLY A 621 -25.09 46.31 9.69
C GLY A 621 -24.14 45.58 10.63
N ALA A 622 -24.66 44.64 11.40
CA ALA A 622 -23.87 43.75 12.24
C ALA A 622 -22.78 43.03 11.44
N GLU A 623 -21.59 42.95 12.03
CA GLU A 623 -20.49 42.12 11.54
C GLU A 623 -20.77 40.66 11.88
N TYR A 624 -20.27 39.75 11.05
CA TYR A 624 -20.43 38.31 11.27
C TYR A 624 -19.34 37.51 10.59
N TYR A 625 -19.12 36.33 11.14
CA TYR A 625 -18.18 35.34 10.68
C TYR A 625 -18.95 34.23 9.94
N ILE A 626 -18.33 33.71 8.88
CA ILE A 626 -18.73 32.45 8.29
C ILE A 626 -17.57 31.46 8.37
N ASP A 627 -17.92 30.19 8.57
CA ASP A 627 -16.95 29.10 8.66
C ASP A 627 -17.51 27.81 8.05
N ASP A 628 -16.64 26.87 7.74
CA ASP A 628 -16.98 25.51 7.30
C ASP A 628 -18.04 25.46 6.20
N PHE A 629 -17.74 26.11 5.06
CA PHE A 629 -18.63 26.11 3.91
C PHE A 629 -18.49 24.82 3.11
N SER A 630 -19.60 24.17 2.77
CA SER A 630 -19.63 23.09 1.77
C SER A 630 -20.78 23.20 0.78
N LEU A 631 -20.49 22.78 -0.45
CA LEU A 631 -21.43 22.51 -1.53
C LEU A 631 -21.29 21.05 -1.95
N VAL A 632 -22.35 20.27 -1.80
CA VAL A 632 -22.37 18.83 -2.13
C VAL A 632 -23.57 18.47 -2.99
N VAL A 633 -23.55 17.31 -3.65
CA VAL A 633 -24.76 16.73 -4.24
C VAL A 633 -25.73 16.38 -3.10
N GLN A 634 -27.02 16.63 -3.30
CA GLN A 634 -28.04 16.34 -2.28
C GLN A 634 -28.02 14.85 -1.93
N GLY A 635 -27.90 14.54 -0.64
CA GLY A 635 -27.82 13.17 -0.13
C GLY A 635 -26.41 12.61 0.03
N SER A 636 -25.37 13.36 -0.36
CA SER A 636 -23.98 13.06 0.03
C SER A 636 -23.77 13.25 1.53
N ASP A 637 -22.77 12.56 2.09
CA ASP A 637 -22.35 12.78 3.47
C ASP A 637 -21.87 14.23 3.70
N PRO A 638 -22.08 14.80 4.91
CA PRO A 638 -21.54 16.11 5.24
C PRO A 638 -20.01 16.14 5.09
N VAL A 639 -19.49 17.27 4.62
CA VAL A 639 -18.06 17.55 4.65
C VAL A 639 -17.63 17.63 6.13
N ASP A 640 -16.71 16.76 6.52
CA ASP A 640 -16.12 16.75 7.86
C ASP A 640 -15.03 17.81 7.94
N PHE A 641 -15.31 18.89 8.65
CA PHE A 641 -14.35 19.96 8.89
C PHE A 641 -13.51 19.76 10.17
N SER A 642 -13.70 18.67 10.92
CA SER A 642 -12.84 18.38 12.07
C SER A 642 -11.42 17.94 11.67
N ILE A 643 -11.22 17.67 10.38
CA ILE A 643 -9.95 17.30 9.74
C ILE A 643 -9.41 18.41 8.81
N THR A 644 -9.84 19.66 8.97
CA THR A 644 -9.38 20.75 8.11
C THR A 644 -7.89 21.02 8.28
N GLY A 645 -7.12 20.72 7.23
CA GLY A 645 -5.66 20.75 7.24
C GLY A 645 -5.03 19.35 7.21
N ASP A 646 -5.78 18.33 7.66
CA ASP A 646 -5.41 16.91 7.64
C ASP A 646 -5.78 16.35 6.26
N ILE A 647 -4.79 16.27 5.37
CA ILE A 647 -4.92 15.70 4.04
C ILE A 647 -3.97 14.52 3.94
N ILE A 648 -4.28 13.56 3.07
CA ILE A 648 -3.45 12.37 2.91
C ILE A 648 -1.94 12.68 2.86
N ASP A 649 -1.17 11.95 3.66
CA ASP A 649 0.29 12.07 3.68
C ASP A 649 0.96 11.53 2.41
N ILE A 650 2.15 12.04 2.11
CA ILE A 650 3.05 11.44 1.12
C ILE A 650 3.72 10.22 1.75
N GLY A 651 3.72 9.09 1.04
CA GLY A 651 4.37 7.85 1.44
C GLY A 651 3.39 6.79 1.93
N ALA A 652 3.94 5.66 2.37
CA ALA A 652 3.17 4.46 2.74
C ALA A 652 2.43 4.57 4.07
N PHE A 653 2.72 5.58 4.88
CA PHE A 653 2.15 5.76 6.22
C PHE A 653 1.32 7.03 6.28
N GLU A 654 0.35 7.03 7.19
CA GLU A 654 -0.30 8.25 7.67
C GLU A 654 0.30 8.61 9.03
N TYR A 655 0.57 9.89 9.25
CA TYR A 655 1.07 10.38 10.52
C TYR A 655 -0.06 10.42 11.54
N ILE A 656 0.10 9.61 12.60
CA ILE A 656 -0.83 9.62 13.73
C ILE A 656 -0.23 10.47 14.84
N SER A 657 -0.82 11.62 15.07
CA SER A 657 -0.45 12.47 16.20
C SER A 657 -0.58 11.70 17.53
N PRO A 658 0.45 11.69 18.39
CA PRO A 658 0.45 10.90 19.63
C PRO A 658 -0.46 11.46 20.75
N THR A 659 -1.43 12.33 20.44
CA THR A 659 -2.21 13.15 21.39
C THR A 659 -3.22 12.40 22.28
N MET A 660 -3.13 11.07 22.43
CA MET A 660 -3.68 10.39 23.61
C MET A 660 -2.77 10.46 24.85
N SER A 661 -1.72 11.28 24.84
CA SER A 661 -0.99 11.63 26.06
C SER A 661 -1.81 12.60 26.93
N LEU A 662 -2.47 12.07 27.95
CA LEU A 662 -2.87 12.86 29.11
C LEU A 662 -1.61 13.26 29.90
N GLU A 663 -0.83 14.24 29.42
CA GLU A 663 -0.07 15.20 30.23
C GLU A 663 0.74 16.21 29.39
N ASN A 664 0.25 17.45 29.40
CA ASN A 664 0.93 18.76 29.36
C ASN A 664 2.16 19.01 28.46
N ILE A 665 1.93 19.96 27.57
CA ILE A 665 2.84 21.02 27.11
C ILE A 665 3.84 21.45 28.20
N ALA A 666 5.10 21.58 27.77
CA ALA A 666 6.24 22.31 28.35
C ALA A 666 7.41 21.46 28.86
N ASP A 667 8.23 20.94 27.94
CA ASP A 667 9.70 21.09 28.03
C ASP A 667 10.36 20.84 26.66
N SER A 668 10.72 21.89 25.93
CA SER A 668 11.42 21.82 24.64
C SER A 668 12.91 21.46 24.76
N SER A 669 13.29 20.73 25.81
CA SER A 669 14.69 20.40 26.10
C SER A 669 14.98 18.93 26.41
N ASN A 670 13.97 18.06 26.47
CA ASN A 670 14.17 16.61 26.63
C ASN A 670 13.34 15.83 25.60
N GLN A 671 13.99 14.97 24.82
CA GLN A 671 13.31 14.08 23.87
C GLN A 671 12.43 13.10 24.65
N SER A 672 11.11 13.11 24.40
CA SER A 672 10.17 12.15 24.96
C SER A 672 10.53 10.73 24.51
N PRO A 673 10.32 9.69 25.34
CA PRO A 673 10.59 8.33 24.92
C PRO A 673 9.80 7.95 23.68
N LEU A 674 10.47 7.37 22.69
CA LEU A 674 9.88 7.00 21.39
C LEU A 674 9.77 5.48 21.29
N LEU A 675 8.60 4.97 20.91
CA LEU A 675 8.34 3.54 20.74
C LEU A 675 8.26 3.18 19.26
N PHE A 676 8.98 2.16 18.84
CA PHE A 676 8.97 1.69 17.45
C PHE A 676 9.42 0.21 17.33
N PRO A 677 9.12 -0.52 16.24
CA PRO A 677 8.03 -0.17 15.33
C PRO A 677 6.70 -0.22 16.11
N ASN A 678 5.75 0.62 15.72
CA ASN A 678 4.40 0.58 16.25
C ASN A 678 3.43 0.85 15.10
N PRO A 679 2.64 -0.14 14.65
CA PRO A 679 2.44 -1.49 15.21
C PRO A 679 3.66 -2.41 15.17
N SER A 680 3.64 -3.46 16.00
CA SER A 680 4.69 -4.48 16.03
C SER A 680 4.12 -5.89 16.23
N SER A 681 4.68 -6.87 15.53
CA SER A 681 4.61 -8.28 15.92
C SER A 681 5.89 -8.59 16.69
N GLU A 682 6.04 -9.58 17.57
CA GLU A 682 7.35 -9.91 18.19
C GLU A 682 8.11 -8.88 19.05
N ARG A 683 8.56 -7.70 18.57
CA ARG A 683 9.45 -6.80 19.33
C ARG A 683 9.17 -5.33 19.12
N ILE A 684 9.24 -4.59 20.21
CA ILE A 684 9.22 -3.14 20.24
C ILE A 684 10.52 -2.63 20.86
N PHE A 685 10.89 -1.42 20.51
CA PHE A 685 12.08 -0.73 20.95
C PHE A 685 11.71 0.65 21.47
N VAL A 686 12.40 1.09 22.52
CA VAL A 686 12.17 2.37 23.17
C VAL A 686 13.44 3.20 23.15
N LYS A 687 13.38 4.37 22.53
CA LYS A 687 14.46 5.37 22.48
C LYS A 687 14.30 6.43 23.58
N TYR A 688 15.36 7.20 23.82
CA TYR A 688 15.37 8.38 24.70
C TYR A 688 15.00 8.08 26.16
N LEU A 689 15.44 6.93 26.64
CA LEU A 689 15.39 6.57 28.06
C LEU A 689 16.52 7.25 28.81
N ASN A 690 16.24 7.81 29.98
CA ASN A 690 17.20 8.60 30.76
C ASN A 690 17.86 7.79 31.89
N GLY A 691 17.68 6.47 31.90
CA GLY A 691 18.30 5.54 32.84
C GLY A 691 17.50 5.37 34.14
N ASN A 692 17.55 4.14 34.69
CA ASN A 692 16.74 3.66 35.82
C ASN A 692 15.23 3.52 35.57
N GLU A 693 14.70 3.72 34.35
CA GLU A 693 13.29 3.43 34.07
C GLU A 693 12.99 1.92 33.99
N TYR A 694 11.72 1.54 34.19
CA TYR A 694 11.21 0.19 33.92
C TYR A 694 10.00 0.26 32.99
N ILE A 695 9.91 -0.73 32.10
CA ILE A 695 8.86 -0.80 31.07
C ILE A 695 7.84 -1.85 31.48
N THR A 696 6.57 -1.45 31.45
CA THR A 696 5.44 -2.29 31.82
C THR A 696 4.39 -2.24 30.71
N VAL A 697 3.83 -3.39 30.32
CA VAL A 697 2.76 -3.45 29.31
C VAL A 697 1.44 -3.81 29.97
N TYR A 698 0.43 -2.98 29.73
CA TYR A 698 -0.95 -3.19 30.15
C TYR A 698 -1.84 -3.39 28.93
N ASP A 699 -2.92 -4.15 29.07
CA ASP A 699 -4.01 -4.09 28.09
C ASP A 699 -4.83 -2.80 28.27
N ILE A 700 -5.72 -2.52 27.33
CA ILE A 700 -6.61 -1.34 27.38
C ILE A 700 -7.54 -1.30 28.61
N SER A 701 -7.74 -2.43 29.30
CA SER A 701 -8.51 -2.47 30.56
C SER A 701 -7.65 -2.12 31.79
N GLY A 702 -6.36 -1.87 31.60
CA GLY A 702 -5.39 -1.57 32.65
C GLY A 702 -4.87 -2.81 33.38
N ARG A 703 -5.12 -4.02 32.86
CA ARG A 703 -4.55 -5.25 33.43
C ARG A 703 -3.12 -5.41 32.94
N LEU A 704 -2.22 -5.74 33.86
CA LEU A 704 -0.82 -6.01 33.57
C LEU A 704 -0.69 -7.27 32.69
N VAL A 705 -0.02 -7.12 31.54
CA VAL A 705 0.18 -8.19 30.56
C VAL A 705 1.63 -8.68 30.59
N LYS A 706 2.61 -7.77 30.64
CA LYS A 706 4.04 -8.12 30.63
C LYS A 706 4.89 -7.10 31.40
N LEU A 707 5.93 -7.59 32.09
CA LEU A 707 6.93 -6.78 32.80
C LEU A 707 8.29 -6.99 32.15
N PHE A 708 8.97 -5.89 31.82
CA PHE A 708 10.37 -5.92 31.37
C PHE A 708 11.24 -5.35 32.50
N PHE A 709 11.82 -6.26 33.28
CA PHE A 709 12.61 -5.94 34.46
C PHE A 709 14.11 -6.10 34.15
N GLU A 710 14.65 -5.24 33.29
CA GLU A 710 16.09 -5.09 33.16
C GLU A 710 16.49 -3.67 33.54
N LYS A 711 17.55 -3.54 34.34
CA LYS A 711 18.11 -2.25 34.70
C LYS A 711 18.68 -1.65 33.43
N LEU A 712 17.96 -0.66 32.89
CA LEU A 712 18.33 0.07 31.67
C LEU A 712 19.61 0.85 31.97
N THR A 713 20.76 0.26 31.62
CA THR A 713 22.03 0.98 31.57
C THR A 713 21.98 1.93 30.40
N ASP A 714 22.40 3.17 30.62
CA ASP A 714 22.50 4.29 29.69
C ASP A 714 22.80 3.85 28.24
N SER A 715 21.74 3.49 27.53
CA SER A 715 21.77 3.03 26.16
C SER A 715 20.59 3.71 25.50
N ALA A 716 20.88 4.44 24.43
CA ALA A 716 19.91 5.27 23.72
C ALA A 716 18.71 4.47 23.16
N LEU A 717 18.73 3.14 23.26
CA LEU A 717 17.75 2.24 22.68
C LEU A 717 17.62 0.95 23.53
N GLN A 718 16.42 0.66 24.01
CA GLN A 718 16.10 -0.60 24.70
C GLN A 718 15.12 -1.44 23.89
N SER A 719 15.31 -2.76 23.82
CA SER A 719 14.35 -3.68 23.21
C SER A 719 13.44 -4.37 24.24
N ALA A 720 12.21 -4.67 23.84
CA ALA A 720 11.21 -5.39 24.60
C ALA A 720 10.50 -6.42 23.69
N ASP A 721 10.61 -7.70 24.06
CA ASP A 721 9.96 -8.82 23.38
C ASP A 721 8.47 -8.89 23.74
N ILE A 722 7.61 -8.71 22.76
CA ILE A 722 6.15 -8.82 22.85
C ILE A 722 5.61 -10.03 22.06
N SER A 723 6.44 -10.97 21.61
CA SER A 723 6.00 -12.16 20.88
C SER A 723 4.94 -12.98 21.63
N SER A 724 5.00 -12.97 22.96
CA SER A 724 4.13 -13.75 23.85
C SER A 724 2.79 -13.10 24.20
N ILE A 725 2.51 -11.87 23.75
CA ILE A 725 1.23 -11.21 24.03
C ILE A 725 0.28 -11.36 22.84
N GLU A 726 -1.02 -11.50 23.10
CA GLU A 726 -2.04 -11.68 22.05
C GLU A 726 -2.15 -10.44 21.16
N LYS A 727 -2.68 -10.59 19.95
CA LYS A 727 -2.95 -9.45 19.06
C LYS A 727 -3.92 -8.48 19.74
N GLY A 728 -3.68 -7.18 19.64
CA GLY A 728 -4.52 -6.18 20.26
C GLY A 728 -3.79 -4.88 20.59
N MET A 729 -4.55 -3.95 21.19
CA MET A 729 -4.03 -2.67 21.64
C MET A 729 -3.54 -2.77 23.09
N TYR A 730 -2.40 -2.17 23.37
CA TYR A 730 -1.75 -2.20 24.67
C TYR A 730 -1.21 -0.82 25.04
N LEU A 731 -0.95 -0.61 26.32
CA LEU A 731 -0.32 0.58 26.87
C LEU A 731 1.06 0.19 27.40
N LEU A 732 2.10 0.73 26.80
CA LEU A 732 3.46 0.65 27.32
C LEU A 732 3.70 1.81 28.28
N VAL A 733 3.96 1.49 29.55
CA VAL A 733 4.20 2.45 30.62
C VAL A 733 5.66 2.40 31.02
N ILE A 734 6.37 3.50 30.75
CA ILE A 734 7.77 3.73 31.14
C ILE A 734 7.73 4.50 32.44
N SER A 735 8.17 3.86 33.53
CA SER A 735 8.13 4.47 34.86
C SER A 735 9.54 4.71 35.36
N ASN A 736 9.82 5.94 35.80
CA ASN A 736 11.06 6.27 36.46
C ASN A 736 10.86 6.22 38.00
N PRO A 737 11.48 5.26 38.71
CA PRO A 737 11.32 5.08 40.16
C PRO A 737 11.95 6.20 40.97
N VAL A 738 12.84 7.02 40.38
CA VAL A 738 13.58 8.06 41.10
C VAL A 738 12.75 9.35 41.22
N ASN A 739 12.04 9.73 40.15
CA ASN A 739 11.26 10.97 40.11
C ASN A 739 9.74 10.75 39.96
N ASN A 740 9.27 9.48 39.96
CA ASN A 740 7.88 9.08 39.75
C ASN A 740 7.24 9.56 38.44
N LYS A 741 8.03 10.01 37.46
CA LYS A 741 7.50 10.31 36.11
C LYS A 741 7.08 9.01 35.42
N ARG A 742 5.96 9.08 34.72
CA ARG A 742 5.46 8.00 33.87
C ARG A 742 5.20 8.54 32.48
N ASN A 743 5.73 7.87 31.47
CA ASN A 743 5.32 8.06 30.08
C ASN A 743 4.49 6.85 29.66
N THR A 744 3.33 7.09 29.08
CA THR A 744 2.46 6.02 28.58
C THR A 744 2.36 6.16 27.07
N ILE A 745 2.73 5.11 26.35
CA ILE A 745 2.73 5.06 24.89
C ILE A 745 1.80 3.92 24.46
N PRO A 746 0.69 4.19 23.74
CA PRO A 746 -0.15 3.13 23.19
C PRO A 746 0.60 2.41 22.07
N PHE A 747 0.40 1.10 21.95
CA PHE A 747 0.94 0.34 20.84
C PHE A 747 0.04 -0.82 20.41
N ILE A 748 0.18 -1.22 19.15
CA ILE A 748 -0.61 -2.29 18.54
C ILE A 748 0.27 -3.53 18.37
N LYS A 749 -0.12 -4.64 19.00
CA LYS A 749 0.42 -5.97 18.71
C LYS A 749 -0.31 -6.55 17.49
N ARG A 750 0.43 -6.76 16.40
CA ARG A 750 -0.05 -7.47 15.20
C ARG A 750 0.03 -8.98 15.33
#